data_AF-A0A2V1DP24-F1
#
_entry.id   AF-A0A2V1DP24-F1
#
_cell.length_a   1.000
_cell.length_b   1.000
_cell.length_c   1.000
_cell.angle_alpha   90.00
_cell.angle_beta   90.00
_cell.angle_gamma   90.00
#
_symmetry.space_group_name_H-M   'P 1'
#
loop_
_entity.id
_entity.type
_entity.pdbx_description
1 polymer ?
#
loop_
_entity_poly.entity_id
_entity_poly.type
_entity_poly.pdbx_seq_one_letter_code
_entity_poly.pdbx_strand_id
1 'polypeptide(L)'
;MQEFDPGPILDEIQDHRDEDIDRMDVDDLDEDQRPSQHDRLLISVDFGTTFSCVAYTRVRKGVRPGAINVSQVRCINRFKDYKPRGEMAPIREDVPTELWYSVDSNDEEPLVDESASAQDMPPRKATQWKSTYASSDEDEPEEPREVRSRQRIQEDRSKSSRPSCWGFGVQNQLRRIDIQKQEHGHISSFKLLLDNGKNTKALRHKLQPIVRFLESHGLIHEANDLYTHYLTHLLENAKAQLEEKGELEDDPYIEFILCVPAKWPIKGSRVLQDAMEKAVKDAGFGRKAQDSVTNLFLVSEPEAAAACVLAENLNEIYLTKSIKFDEVVLILDAGGGTVDAVTYGITKEEPLRMDAEVVKPDSEVCGASFINHRFKEVLEERLKDETYLIKNGKTLATIIEGQTIMFENGEKRSFNTEDRYSELDPIYIDDLKEDRQKGLRQNCFILNPNEINYIFKDSLRGTRDLLKRQLQLAEDKAVQKVILTGGFGQSPALQDYLRKQLGEYNKAHSTTIALLIPRSPSTAVAKGAVLRALKKRDGPERVIQCSYGFLRDELYEPHRYTAHRKARAKIDEADGERYIIDTIDWLISAGDRLPSHKEIAIPVRHTFALESERLICIEELYISEKKHKSHYKKGNANNKGAELAGSIIADMTFLRDEGRIQPESPSQFSKFSEEPEKRHWAVHFELVMIVEGRNLQYQARWPMQKDLQAGQQPSVQAQAQVCIAAAFRPGTA
;
A
#
# COMPACT_ATOMS: atom_id res chain seq x y z
N MET A 1 30.95 29.10 74.42
CA MET A 1 31.83 29.74 73.43
C MET A 1 33.04 28.83 73.29
N GLN A 2 33.00 27.93 72.30
CA GLN A 2 34.18 27.22 71.83
C GLN A 2 33.86 26.74 70.42
N GLU A 3 34.76 27.08 69.51
CA GLU A 3 34.70 26.94 68.06
C GLU A 3 34.61 25.47 67.64
N PHE A 4 33.95 25.22 66.50
CA PHE A 4 34.15 23.98 65.76
C PHE A 4 34.58 24.29 64.33
N ASP A 5 35.75 23.75 64.05
CA ASP A 5 36.66 23.86 62.91
C ASP A 5 36.11 23.14 61.66
N PRO A 6 36.14 23.77 60.46
CA PRO A 6 35.75 23.13 59.22
C PRO A 6 36.94 22.50 58.49
N GLY A 7 36.95 21.18 58.34
CA GLY A 7 37.79 20.51 57.34
C GLY A 7 37.60 18.99 57.30
N PRO A 8 38.16 18.28 56.31
CA PRO A 8 38.41 18.66 54.93
C PRO A 8 37.50 17.87 53.96
N ILE A 9 37.43 18.36 52.72
CA ILE A 9 36.86 17.67 51.55
C ILE A 9 37.64 16.37 51.34
N LEU A 10 36.94 15.23 51.35
CA LEU A 10 37.49 13.94 50.91
C LEU A 10 36.98 13.66 49.49
N ASP A 11 37.92 13.78 48.55
CA ASP A 11 37.90 13.05 47.29
C ASP A 11 38.00 11.54 47.56
N GLU A 12 37.57 10.76 46.56
CA GLU A 12 37.71 9.31 46.38
C GLU A 12 36.72 8.40 47.14
N ILE A 13 35.53 8.25 46.55
CA ILE A 13 34.92 6.92 46.39
C ILE A 13 34.88 6.65 44.88
N GLN A 14 35.89 5.93 44.39
CA GLN A 14 35.82 5.19 43.14
C GLN A 14 34.65 4.20 43.25
N ASP A 15 33.55 4.48 42.55
CA ASP A 15 32.49 3.49 42.32
C ASP A 15 33.06 2.46 41.33
N HIS A 16 33.62 1.39 41.89
CA HIS A 16 34.07 0.20 41.16
C HIS A 16 32.86 -0.56 40.58
N ARG A 17 32.16 0.04 39.61
CA ARG A 17 31.06 -0.59 38.86
C ARG A 17 31.04 -0.30 37.36
N ASP A 18 32.17 0.12 36.78
CA ASP A 18 32.31 0.36 35.34
C ASP A 18 33.37 -0.53 34.64
N GLU A 19 33.85 -1.63 35.26
CA GLU A 19 34.89 -2.48 34.66
C GLU A 19 34.52 -3.97 34.44
N ASP A 20 33.23 -4.34 34.50
CA ASP A 20 32.78 -5.72 34.18
C ASP A 20 31.80 -5.79 32.98
N ILE A 21 31.77 -4.76 32.13
CA ILE A 21 31.14 -4.84 30.80
C ILE A 21 32.25 -4.84 29.75
N ASP A 22 33.01 -5.93 29.70
CA ASP A 22 33.83 -6.20 28.53
C ASP A 22 33.72 -7.67 28.14
N ARG A 23 33.30 -7.87 26.88
CA ARG A 23 33.12 -9.14 26.13
C ARG A 23 31.73 -9.79 26.18
N MET A 24 30.70 -9.05 25.77
CA MET A 24 29.79 -9.62 24.77
C MET A 24 30.27 -9.10 23.41
N ASP A 25 30.53 -9.99 22.45
CA ASP A 25 30.94 -9.59 21.11
C ASP A 25 29.86 -8.67 20.52
N VAL A 26 30.28 -7.58 19.86
CA VAL A 26 29.35 -6.64 19.19
C VAL A 26 28.49 -7.37 18.14
N ASP A 27 28.93 -8.55 17.69
CA ASP A 27 28.22 -9.46 16.80
C ASP A 27 27.05 -10.21 17.48
N ASP A 28 27.04 -10.31 18.81
CA ASP A 28 25.94 -10.88 19.61
C ASP A 28 24.84 -9.84 19.95
N LEU A 29 25.08 -8.55 19.67
CA LEU A 29 24.10 -7.48 19.89
C LEU A 29 23.08 -7.39 18.74
N ASP A 30 21.83 -7.11 19.09
CA ASP A 30 20.72 -7.05 18.16
C ASP A 30 20.81 -5.85 17.20
N GLU A 31 20.29 -5.93 15.97
CA GLU A 31 20.43 -4.86 14.96
C GLU A 31 19.85 -3.50 15.41
N ASP A 32 18.84 -3.48 16.27
CA ASP A 32 18.23 -2.27 16.86
C ASP A 32 18.89 -1.82 18.17
N GLN A 33 19.69 -2.68 18.80
CA GLN A 33 20.53 -2.39 19.97
C GLN A 33 21.95 -2.00 19.58
N ARG A 34 22.37 -2.35 18.36
CA ARG A 34 23.62 -1.90 17.77
C ARG A 34 23.53 -0.42 17.37
N PRO A 35 24.56 0.39 17.69
CA PRO A 35 24.67 1.74 17.14
C PRO A 35 24.59 1.70 15.62
N SER A 36 23.78 2.58 15.03
CA SER A 36 23.66 2.64 13.57
C SER A 36 25.03 2.91 12.95
N GLN A 37 25.44 2.07 12.00
CA GLN A 37 26.75 2.19 11.32
C GLN A 37 26.78 3.40 10.37
N HIS A 38 25.60 3.83 9.92
CA HIS A 38 25.39 4.94 8.99
C HIS A 38 24.22 5.80 9.45
N ASP A 39 24.14 7.02 8.94
CA ASP A 39 22.93 7.83 9.07
C ASP A 39 21.78 7.17 8.31
N ARG A 40 20.64 7.02 8.99
CA ARG A 40 19.42 6.44 8.45
C ARG A 40 18.26 7.42 8.59
N LEU A 41 17.47 7.59 7.55
CA LEU A 41 16.23 8.36 7.57
C LEU A 41 15.07 7.41 7.32
N LEU A 42 14.18 7.28 8.30
CA LEU A 42 12.95 6.49 8.16
C LEU A 42 11.84 7.43 7.73
N ILE A 43 11.12 7.09 6.66
CA ILE A 43 9.98 7.85 6.13
C ILE A 43 8.79 6.91 6.03
N SER A 44 7.76 7.13 6.84
CA SER A 44 6.52 6.36 6.76
C SER A 44 5.43 7.12 6.00
N VAL A 45 4.64 6.37 5.25
CA VAL A 45 3.47 6.86 4.51
C VAL A 45 2.23 6.10 4.99
N ASP A 46 1.28 6.86 5.53
CA ASP A 46 -0.10 6.41 5.70
C ASP A 46 -0.93 6.96 4.55
N PHE A 47 -1.21 6.10 3.57
CA PHE A 47 -2.02 6.43 2.40
C PHE A 47 -3.49 6.19 2.75
N GLY A 48 -4.20 7.19 3.26
CA GLY A 48 -5.60 7.05 3.69
C GLY A 48 -6.63 7.35 2.59
N THR A 49 -7.88 6.94 2.79
CA THR A 49 -8.96 7.09 1.79
C THR A 49 -9.31 8.55 1.51
N THR A 50 -9.29 9.40 2.53
CA THR A 50 -9.66 10.82 2.41
C THR A 50 -8.49 11.75 2.69
N PHE A 51 -7.62 11.38 3.62
CA PHE A 51 -6.39 12.11 3.93
C PHE A 51 -5.24 11.13 4.04
N SER A 52 -4.06 11.54 3.60
CA SER A 52 -2.81 10.81 3.80
C SER A 52 -1.86 11.62 4.69
N CYS A 53 -0.93 10.95 5.36
CA CYS A 53 0.11 11.63 6.13
C CYS A 53 1.48 10.96 5.95
N VAL A 54 2.53 11.75 6.22
CA VAL A 54 3.93 11.30 6.16
C VAL A 54 4.59 11.62 7.49
N ALA A 55 5.19 10.62 8.12
CA ALA A 55 6.01 10.80 9.32
C ALA A 55 7.45 10.38 9.04
N TYR A 56 8.40 10.92 9.81
CA TYR A 56 9.80 10.62 9.62
C TYR A 56 10.62 10.76 10.90
N THR A 57 11.78 10.11 10.93
CA THR A 57 12.82 10.35 11.94
C THR A 57 14.21 10.00 11.38
N ARG A 58 15.24 10.71 11.82
CA ARG A 58 16.63 10.46 11.44
C ARG A 58 17.38 9.81 12.60
N VAL A 59 17.92 8.62 12.35
CA VAL A 59 18.83 7.91 13.25
C VAL A 59 20.25 8.24 12.81
N ARG A 60 20.97 9.04 13.61
CA ARG A 60 22.37 9.38 13.31
C ARG A 60 23.29 8.20 13.58
N LYS A 61 24.42 8.17 12.88
CA LYS A 61 25.52 7.23 13.13
C LYS A 61 25.89 7.23 14.61
N GLY A 62 26.07 6.04 15.18
CA GLY A 62 26.37 5.87 16.60
C GLY A 62 25.16 5.91 17.53
N VAL A 63 23.97 6.29 17.04
CA VAL A 63 22.73 6.23 17.82
C VAL A 63 22.07 4.87 17.67
N ARG A 64 21.61 4.30 18.78
CA ARG A 64 20.83 3.07 18.78
C ARG A 64 19.40 3.36 18.28
N PRO A 65 18.90 2.68 17.24
CA PRO A 65 17.52 2.85 16.76
C PRO A 65 16.48 2.74 17.88
N GLY A 66 16.67 1.80 18.82
CA GLY A 66 15.76 1.60 19.94
C GLY A 66 15.67 2.75 20.96
N ALA A 67 16.60 3.72 20.92
CA ALA A 67 16.60 4.89 21.80
C ALA A 67 15.70 6.05 21.30
N ILE A 68 15.23 5.97 20.05
CA ILE A 68 14.34 6.98 19.48
C ILE A 68 12.93 6.78 20.04
N ASN A 69 12.38 7.83 20.65
CA ASN A 69 11.02 7.82 21.20
C ASN A 69 10.02 8.55 20.29
N VAL A 70 8.72 8.42 20.59
CA VAL A 70 7.63 9.01 19.77
C VAL A 70 7.74 10.53 19.59
N SER A 71 8.32 11.26 20.55
CA SER A 71 8.47 12.72 20.45
C SER A 71 9.52 13.16 19.41
N GLN A 72 10.41 12.23 19.02
CA GLN A 72 11.41 12.45 17.97
C GLN A 72 10.89 12.07 16.58
N VAL A 73 9.67 11.51 16.49
CA VAL A 73 9.00 11.22 15.22
C VAL A 73 8.19 12.45 14.80
N ARG A 74 8.55 13.04 13.68
CA ARG A 74 7.96 14.29 13.15
C ARG A 74 7.04 13.98 11.99
N CYS A 75 6.09 14.86 11.71
CA CYS A 75 5.26 14.79 10.51
C CYS A 75 5.55 15.92 9.52
N ILE A 76 5.26 15.65 8.25
CA ILE A 76 5.23 16.63 7.17
C ILE A 76 3.95 17.46 7.31
N ASN A 77 4.05 18.79 7.34
CA ASN A 77 2.92 19.65 7.71
C ASN A 77 2.83 20.99 6.94
N ARG A 78 3.79 21.31 6.07
CA ARG A 78 3.77 22.53 5.24
C ARG A 78 3.35 22.24 3.79
N PHE A 79 2.09 21.83 3.58
CA PHE A 79 1.58 21.60 2.23
C PHE A 79 1.32 22.94 1.51
N LYS A 80 1.92 23.11 0.32
CA LYS A 80 1.96 24.37 -0.46
C LYS A 80 0.60 25.07 -0.62
N ASP A 81 -0.45 24.30 -0.82
CA ASP A 81 -1.80 24.79 -1.11
C ASP A 81 -2.71 24.90 0.11
N TYR A 82 -2.21 24.58 1.31
CA TYR A 82 -2.95 24.68 2.56
C TYR A 82 -2.73 26.03 3.24
N LYS A 83 -3.83 26.65 3.69
CA LYS A 83 -3.83 27.84 4.54
C LYS A 83 -4.78 27.62 5.73
N PRO A 84 -4.29 27.63 6.98
CA PRO A 84 -5.16 27.52 8.16
C PRO A 84 -6.18 28.66 8.20
N ARG A 85 -7.39 28.37 8.71
CA ARG A 85 -8.46 29.36 8.84
C ARG A 85 -8.26 30.16 10.14
N GLY A 86 -7.49 31.24 10.04
CA GLY A 86 -7.16 32.12 11.18
C GLY A 86 -5.76 31.87 11.75
N GLU A 87 -5.20 32.86 12.44
CA GLU A 87 -3.81 32.84 12.92
C GLU A 87 -3.52 31.76 13.97
N MET A 88 -4.55 31.32 14.71
CA MET A 88 -4.42 30.32 15.78
C MET A 88 -4.85 28.91 15.36
N ALA A 89 -5.28 28.70 14.11
CA ALA A 89 -5.71 27.39 13.66
C ALA A 89 -4.52 26.41 13.57
N PRO A 90 -4.64 25.18 14.09
CA PRO A 90 -3.54 24.22 14.07
C PRO A 90 -3.13 23.90 12.62
N ILE A 91 -1.82 23.79 12.41
CA ILE A 91 -1.25 23.35 11.14
C ILE A 91 -1.61 21.87 10.95
N ARG A 92 -2.03 21.51 9.73
CA ARG A 92 -2.37 20.13 9.40
C ARG A 92 -1.12 19.32 9.11
N GLU A 93 -1.09 18.12 9.65
CA GLU A 93 -0.06 17.11 9.40
C GLU A 93 -0.51 16.06 8.35
N ASP A 94 -1.68 16.28 7.76
CA ASP A 94 -2.33 15.42 6.77
C ASP A 94 -2.81 16.23 5.55
N VAL A 95 -2.91 15.56 4.40
CA VAL A 95 -3.24 16.17 3.09
C VAL A 95 -4.34 15.36 2.39
N PRO A 96 -5.30 16.00 1.71
CA PRO A 96 -6.39 15.28 1.03
C PRO A 96 -5.87 14.27 0.00
N THR A 97 -6.46 13.07 -0.02
CA THR A 97 -6.17 12.03 -1.00
C THR A 97 -6.98 12.25 -2.28
N GLU A 98 -6.63 13.30 -3.01
CA GLU A 98 -7.36 13.78 -4.18
C GLU A 98 -6.41 14.13 -5.33
N LEU A 99 -6.85 13.84 -6.57
CA LEU A 99 -6.16 14.21 -7.81
C LEU A 99 -7.13 14.94 -8.74
N TRP A 100 -6.58 15.86 -9.53
CA TRP A 100 -7.30 16.50 -10.63
C TRP A 100 -6.47 16.43 -11.92
N TYR A 101 -7.08 15.93 -12.99
CA TYR A 101 -6.53 15.94 -14.34
C TYR A 101 -7.26 17.00 -15.17
N SER A 102 -6.50 17.77 -15.95
CA SER A 102 -7.08 18.72 -16.90
C SER A 102 -7.28 18.03 -18.23
N VAL A 103 -8.46 18.23 -18.85
CA VAL A 103 -8.77 17.74 -20.20
C VAL A 103 -8.58 18.90 -21.17
N ASP A 104 -7.89 18.66 -22.29
CA ASP A 104 -7.81 19.66 -23.34
C ASP A 104 -9.22 19.92 -23.91
N SER A 105 -9.61 21.19 -23.95
CA SER A 105 -10.97 21.68 -24.25
C SER A 105 -11.59 21.31 -25.62
N ASN A 106 -10.99 20.40 -26.41
CA ASN A 106 -11.49 19.98 -27.72
C ASN A 106 -12.23 18.63 -27.73
N ASP A 107 -12.24 17.85 -26.64
CA ASP A 107 -12.76 16.47 -26.59
C ASP A 107 -13.99 16.30 -25.68
N GLU A 108 -14.94 17.26 -25.67
CA GLU A 108 -16.13 17.17 -24.82
C GLU A 108 -17.27 16.36 -25.47
N GLU A 109 -17.48 15.10 -25.04
CA GLU A 109 -18.78 14.43 -25.12
C GLU A 109 -19.39 14.25 -23.71
N PRO A 110 -20.63 14.69 -23.46
CA PRO A 110 -21.28 14.52 -22.16
C PRO A 110 -21.79 13.09 -21.96
N LEU A 111 -21.59 12.54 -20.76
CA LEU A 111 -22.22 11.29 -20.33
C LEU A 111 -23.74 11.46 -20.21
N VAL A 112 -24.49 10.55 -20.83
CA VAL A 112 -25.96 10.52 -20.77
C VAL A 112 -26.42 10.11 -19.36
N ASP A 113 -27.26 10.95 -18.77
CA ASP A 113 -27.94 10.71 -17.49
C ASP A 113 -29.14 9.76 -17.70
N GLU A 114 -29.05 8.51 -17.21
CA GLU A 114 -30.17 7.56 -17.26
C GLU A 114 -30.97 7.61 -15.95
N SER A 115 -31.94 8.52 -15.92
CA SER A 115 -33.02 8.51 -14.93
C SER A 115 -34.40 8.82 -15.55
N ALA A 116 -34.89 8.02 -16.51
CA ALA A 116 -36.34 7.88 -16.76
C ALA A 116 -36.74 6.73 -17.71
N SER A 117 -37.68 5.91 -17.22
CA SER A 117 -38.67 5.06 -17.91
C SER A 117 -38.23 3.92 -18.84
N ALA A 118 -38.63 2.72 -18.43
CA ALA A 118 -38.74 1.52 -19.25
C ALA A 118 -39.76 1.70 -20.39
N GLN A 119 -39.36 1.39 -21.63
CA GLN A 119 -40.12 0.60 -22.61
C GLN A 119 -39.29 0.33 -23.88
N ASP A 120 -39.55 -0.83 -24.49
CA ASP A 120 -38.86 -1.55 -25.56
C ASP A 120 -38.18 -0.74 -26.68
N MET A 121 -36.93 -1.11 -27.01
CA MET A 121 -36.35 -1.16 -28.37
C MET A 121 -35.11 -2.11 -28.41
N PRO A 122 -34.74 -2.70 -29.57
CA PRO A 122 -34.14 -4.04 -29.67
C PRO A 122 -32.60 -4.08 -29.53
N PRO A 123 -32.00 -5.25 -29.23
CA PRO A 123 -30.58 -5.33 -28.94
C PRO A 123 -29.76 -5.26 -30.23
N ARG A 124 -28.90 -4.23 -30.34
CA ARG A 124 -27.73 -4.27 -31.24
C ARG A 124 -26.56 -4.87 -30.46
N LYS A 125 -26.01 -5.93 -31.04
CA LYS A 125 -25.07 -6.90 -30.47
C LYS A 125 -23.82 -6.23 -29.87
N ALA A 126 -23.77 -6.18 -28.54
CA ALA A 126 -22.52 -6.17 -27.79
C ALA A 126 -22.02 -7.62 -27.67
N THR A 127 -20.83 -7.89 -28.18
CA THR A 127 -20.12 -9.16 -28.00
C THR A 127 -19.68 -9.29 -26.54
N GLN A 128 -20.59 -9.85 -25.75
CA GLN A 128 -20.38 -10.28 -24.38
C GLN A 128 -19.68 -11.64 -24.42
N TRP A 129 -18.38 -11.71 -24.11
CA TRP A 129 -17.74 -12.99 -23.82
C TRP A 129 -18.08 -13.41 -22.39
N LYS A 130 -19.23 -14.08 -22.25
CA LYS A 130 -19.57 -14.89 -21.09
C LYS A 130 -18.95 -16.28 -21.27
N SER A 131 -18.10 -16.63 -20.31
CA SER A 131 -17.64 -17.97 -20.02
C SER A 131 -18.83 -18.87 -19.66
N THR A 132 -19.23 -19.75 -20.58
CA THR A 132 -20.02 -20.96 -20.31
C THR A 132 -19.69 -22.02 -21.37
N TYR A 133 -19.78 -23.29 -20.97
CA TYR A 133 -19.38 -24.55 -21.64
C TYR A 133 -17.96 -25.01 -21.25
N ALA A 134 -17.84 -25.99 -20.34
CA ALA A 134 -18.16 -27.42 -20.45
C ALA A 134 -17.14 -28.16 -21.31
N SER A 135 -16.52 -29.14 -20.66
CA SER A 135 -15.60 -30.15 -21.17
C SER A 135 -16.02 -30.69 -22.54
N SER A 136 -15.20 -30.46 -23.56
CA SER A 136 -15.05 -31.37 -24.70
C SER A 136 -13.70 -31.11 -25.36
N ASP A 137 -12.84 -32.13 -25.31
CA ASP A 137 -11.61 -32.24 -26.09
C ASP A 137 -11.96 -32.26 -27.58
N GLU A 138 -11.62 -31.22 -28.36
CA GLU A 138 -11.24 -31.30 -29.78
C GLU A 138 -10.47 -30.01 -30.15
N ASP A 139 -9.15 -30.12 -30.37
CA ASP A 139 -8.26 -29.04 -30.84
C ASP A 139 -8.10 -29.12 -32.37
N GLU A 140 -8.45 -28.07 -33.10
CA GLU A 140 -8.04 -27.86 -34.50
C GLU A 140 -6.51 -27.57 -34.60
N PRO A 141 -5.88 -27.83 -35.76
CA PRO A 141 -4.43 -27.71 -35.91
C PRO A 141 -3.98 -26.25 -36.08
N GLU A 142 -3.16 -25.76 -35.15
CA GLU A 142 -2.38 -24.53 -35.32
C GLU A 142 -1.26 -24.70 -36.36
N GLU A 143 -1.12 -23.73 -37.25
CA GLU A 143 -0.04 -23.61 -38.25
C GLU A 143 1.37 -23.47 -37.61
N PRO A 144 2.45 -23.85 -38.35
CA PRO A 144 3.83 -23.74 -37.87
C PRO A 144 4.22 -22.28 -37.66
N ARG A 145 4.84 -21.97 -36.52
CA ARG A 145 5.38 -20.63 -36.26
C ARG A 145 6.82 -20.57 -36.73
N GLU A 146 7.05 -19.81 -37.80
CA GLU A 146 8.35 -19.20 -38.07
C GLU A 146 8.89 -18.52 -36.79
N VAL A 147 10.21 -18.61 -36.62
CA VAL A 147 11.02 -17.99 -35.57
C VAL A 147 10.66 -16.51 -35.41
N ARG A 148 9.65 -16.22 -34.59
CA ARG A 148 9.31 -14.86 -34.19
C ARG A 148 10.32 -14.44 -33.14
N SER A 149 11.31 -13.69 -33.60
CA SER A 149 12.08 -12.73 -32.81
C SER A 149 11.18 -12.04 -31.77
N ARG A 150 11.22 -12.51 -30.52
CA ARG A 150 10.57 -11.85 -29.37
C ARG A 150 11.39 -10.63 -28.96
N GLN A 151 11.53 -9.68 -29.86
CA GLN A 151 11.81 -8.29 -29.49
C GLN A 151 10.49 -7.66 -29.09
N ARG A 152 10.03 -7.92 -27.86
CA ARG A 152 9.35 -6.84 -27.13
C ARG A 152 10.45 -5.94 -26.62
N ILE A 153 10.90 -5.05 -27.50
CA ILE A 153 11.47 -3.79 -27.07
C ILE A 153 10.43 -3.22 -26.10
N GLN A 154 10.87 -3.02 -24.87
CA GLN A 154 10.14 -2.31 -23.84
C GLN A 154 9.90 -0.92 -24.42
N GLU A 155 8.79 -0.74 -25.15
CA GLU A 155 8.38 0.55 -25.67
C GLU A 155 8.36 1.50 -24.49
N ASP A 156 9.10 2.59 -24.67
CA ASP A 156 9.19 3.72 -23.78
C ASP A 156 7.76 4.05 -23.29
N ARG A 157 7.50 3.83 -21.99
CA ARG A 157 6.22 4.12 -21.30
C ARG A 157 6.03 5.63 -21.24
N SER A 158 5.94 6.24 -22.41
CA SER A 158 6.00 7.67 -22.59
C SER A 158 4.63 8.28 -22.34
N LYS A 159 4.55 8.91 -21.16
CA LYS A 159 3.70 10.03 -20.77
C LYS A 159 2.23 9.73 -20.51
N SER A 160 1.94 9.03 -19.39
CA SER A 160 0.73 9.40 -18.64
C SER A 160 0.82 10.90 -18.30
N SER A 161 -0.27 11.63 -18.49
CA SER A 161 -0.29 13.04 -18.10
C SER A 161 -0.20 13.14 -16.58
N ARG A 162 0.72 13.95 -16.05
CA ARG A 162 0.75 14.23 -14.62
C ARG A 162 -0.53 15.00 -14.23
N PRO A 163 -1.12 14.74 -13.05
CA PRO A 163 -2.25 15.52 -12.56
C PRO A 163 -1.92 17.02 -12.57
N SER A 164 -2.89 17.86 -12.94
CA SER A 164 -2.72 19.31 -12.93
C SER A 164 -2.65 19.88 -11.53
N CYS A 165 -3.34 19.26 -10.57
CA CYS A 165 -3.18 19.54 -9.15
C CYS A 165 -3.55 18.32 -8.29
N TRP A 166 -3.17 18.36 -7.01
CA TRP A 166 -3.37 17.29 -6.04
C TRP A 166 -3.67 17.86 -4.66
N GLY A 167 -4.24 17.05 -3.76
CA GLY A 167 -4.47 17.40 -2.36
C GLY A 167 -5.22 18.72 -2.16
N PHE A 168 -4.65 19.65 -1.39
CA PHE A 168 -5.28 20.96 -1.17
C PHE A 168 -5.37 21.81 -2.45
N GLY A 169 -4.54 21.55 -3.47
CA GLY A 169 -4.67 22.18 -4.78
C GLY A 169 -6.00 21.85 -5.45
N VAL A 170 -6.46 20.60 -5.33
CA VAL A 170 -7.78 20.16 -5.81
C VAL A 170 -8.88 20.90 -5.07
N GLN A 171 -8.78 20.99 -3.73
CA GLN A 171 -9.75 21.72 -2.92
C GLN A 171 -9.77 23.23 -3.22
N ASN A 172 -8.61 23.83 -3.52
CA ASN A 172 -8.53 25.22 -3.97
C ASN A 172 -9.22 25.43 -5.31
N GLN A 173 -9.05 24.49 -6.24
CA GLN A 173 -9.72 24.51 -7.54
C GLN A 173 -11.23 24.33 -7.40
N LEU A 174 -11.67 23.36 -6.60
CA LEU A 174 -13.08 23.12 -6.29
C LEU A 174 -13.75 24.29 -5.54
N ARG A 175 -13.00 25.11 -4.79
CA ARG A 175 -13.56 26.30 -4.15
C ARG A 175 -13.79 27.49 -5.09
N ARG A 176 -13.17 27.49 -6.28
CA ARG A 176 -13.42 28.55 -7.27
C ARG A 176 -14.81 28.35 -7.86
N ILE A 177 -15.73 29.22 -7.47
CA ILE A 177 -17.16 29.14 -7.80
C ILE A 177 -17.40 29.57 -9.26
N ASP A 178 -16.47 30.32 -9.85
CA ASP A 178 -16.65 31.05 -11.11
C ASP A 178 -16.24 30.26 -12.37
N ILE A 179 -15.79 29.00 -12.20
CA ILE A 179 -15.28 28.14 -13.27
C ILE A 179 -16.29 27.01 -13.51
N GLN A 180 -16.74 26.83 -14.75
CA GLN A 180 -17.45 25.60 -15.15
C GLN A 180 -16.52 24.42 -14.91
N LYS A 181 -16.83 23.62 -13.89
CA LYS A 181 -15.99 22.50 -13.49
C LYS A 181 -16.24 21.34 -14.46
N GLN A 182 -15.19 20.89 -15.13
CA GLN A 182 -15.17 19.55 -15.70
C GLN A 182 -15.18 18.57 -14.53
N GLU A 183 -16.34 17.99 -14.20
CA GLU A 183 -16.45 16.99 -13.12
C GLU A 183 -15.60 15.74 -13.40
N HIS A 184 -15.28 15.50 -14.67
CA HIS A 184 -14.67 14.27 -15.16
C HIS A 184 -13.17 14.11 -14.82
N GLY A 185 -12.48 15.19 -14.48
CA GLY A 185 -11.03 15.17 -14.15
C GLY A 185 -10.72 14.96 -12.67
N HIS A 186 -11.71 15.12 -11.78
CA HIS A 186 -11.55 14.96 -10.33
C HIS A 186 -11.69 13.51 -9.91
N ILE A 187 -10.76 13.04 -9.07
CA ILE A 187 -10.92 11.74 -8.42
C ILE A 187 -10.46 11.79 -6.96
N SER A 188 -11.28 11.24 -6.08
CA SER A 188 -11.03 11.07 -4.64
C SER A 188 -11.40 9.65 -4.22
N SER A 189 -10.96 9.22 -3.03
CA SER A 189 -11.27 7.89 -2.48
C SER A 189 -10.82 6.70 -3.35
N PHE A 190 -9.91 6.91 -4.30
CA PHE A 190 -9.40 5.87 -5.23
C PHE A 190 -8.57 4.79 -4.53
N LYS A 191 -8.15 4.99 -3.27
CA LYS A 191 -7.64 3.92 -2.37
C LYS A 191 -8.60 2.73 -2.32
N LEU A 192 -9.92 2.98 -2.36
CA LEU A 192 -10.93 1.92 -2.29
C LEU A 192 -10.89 0.94 -3.47
N LEU A 193 -10.26 1.30 -4.60
CA LEU A 193 -10.07 0.39 -5.73
C LEU A 193 -9.05 -0.73 -5.44
N LEU A 194 -8.22 -0.59 -4.40
CA LEU A 194 -7.32 -1.65 -3.91
C LEU A 194 -8.04 -2.71 -3.06
N ASP A 195 -9.25 -2.40 -2.60
CA ASP A 195 -10.08 -3.30 -1.79
C ASP A 195 -11.05 -4.11 -2.67
N ASN A 196 -11.34 -5.35 -2.27
CA ASN A 196 -12.32 -6.22 -2.92
C ASN A 196 -13.52 -6.56 -2.02
N GLY A 197 -13.61 -5.96 -0.84
CA GLY A 197 -14.68 -6.17 0.14
C GLY A 197 -16.08 -5.90 -0.41
N LYS A 198 -17.09 -6.62 0.09
CA LYS A 198 -18.49 -6.46 -0.34
C LYS A 198 -19.06 -5.10 0.08
N ASN A 199 -18.70 -4.61 1.26
CA ASN A 199 -19.26 -3.40 1.86
C ASN A 199 -18.90 -2.14 1.05
N THR A 200 -17.70 -2.12 0.47
CA THR A 200 -17.13 -1.02 -0.33
C THR A 200 -17.47 -1.11 -1.84
N LYS A 201 -18.20 -2.15 -2.28
CA LYS A 201 -18.53 -2.39 -3.69
C LYS A 201 -19.26 -1.22 -4.36
N ALA A 202 -20.24 -0.64 -3.66
CA ALA A 202 -21.03 0.47 -4.19
C ALA A 202 -20.15 1.72 -4.42
N LEU A 203 -19.22 2.01 -3.49
CA LEU A 203 -18.28 3.13 -3.61
C LEU A 203 -17.32 2.91 -4.78
N ARG A 204 -16.74 1.70 -4.92
CA ARG A 204 -15.89 1.37 -6.08
C ARG A 204 -16.62 1.52 -7.41
N HIS A 205 -17.90 1.12 -7.47
CA HIS A 205 -18.69 1.26 -8.70
C HIS A 205 -18.86 2.72 -9.12
N LYS A 206 -19.00 3.65 -8.16
CA LYS A 206 -19.06 5.10 -8.45
C LYS A 206 -17.75 5.65 -9.02
N LEU A 207 -16.60 5.03 -8.75
CA LEU A 207 -15.30 5.45 -9.26
C LEU A 207 -15.02 4.95 -10.69
N GLN A 208 -15.67 3.86 -11.12
CA GLN A 208 -15.39 3.23 -12.42
C GLN A 208 -15.61 4.15 -13.64
N PRO A 209 -16.69 4.96 -13.71
CA PRO A 209 -16.87 5.90 -14.82
C PRO A 209 -15.72 6.92 -14.93
N ILE A 210 -15.23 7.42 -13.79
CA ILE A 210 -14.13 8.39 -13.74
C ILE A 210 -12.83 7.73 -14.21
N VAL A 211 -12.52 6.52 -13.71
CA VAL A 211 -11.32 5.79 -14.14
C VAL A 211 -11.35 5.53 -15.66
N ARG A 212 -12.47 5.06 -16.19
CA ARG A 212 -12.63 4.83 -17.64
C ARG A 212 -12.50 6.11 -18.45
N PHE A 213 -13.04 7.22 -17.95
CA PHE A 213 -12.89 8.52 -18.57
C PHE A 213 -11.40 8.89 -18.67
N LEU A 214 -10.66 8.82 -17.55
CA LEU A 214 -9.24 9.13 -17.51
C LEU A 214 -8.41 8.20 -18.43
N GLU A 215 -8.75 6.91 -18.51
CA GLU A 215 -8.12 5.93 -19.41
C GLU A 215 -8.40 6.28 -20.89
N SER A 216 -9.66 6.55 -21.24
CA SER A 216 -10.06 6.84 -22.63
C SER A 216 -9.47 8.13 -23.20
N HIS A 217 -9.13 9.09 -22.33
CA HIS A 217 -8.49 10.36 -22.71
C HIS A 217 -6.95 10.29 -22.60
N GLY A 218 -6.37 9.12 -22.32
CA GLY A 218 -4.92 8.95 -22.19
C GLY A 218 -4.29 9.68 -21.00
N LEU A 219 -5.11 10.11 -20.03
CA LEU A 219 -4.64 10.82 -18.84
C LEU A 219 -3.95 9.87 -17.86
N ILE A 220 -4.43 8.62 -17.82
CA ILE A 220 -3.81 7.47 -17.17
C ILE A 220 -3.82 6.28 -18.15
N HIS A 221 -2.88 5.34 -18.02
CA HIS A 221 -2.89 4.09 -18.78
C HIS A 221 -3.69 3.00 -18.06
N GLU A 222 -3.60 2.98 -16.73
CA GLU A 222 -4.35 2.07 -15.87
C GLU A 222 -4.65 2.72 -14.51
N ALA A 223 -5.63 2.17 -13.79
CA ALA A 223 -5.98 2.63 -12.45
C ALA A 223 -4.79 2.71 -11.46
N ASN A 224 -3.74 1.90 -11.67
CA ASN A 224 -2.55 1.92 -10.82
C ASN A 224 -1.79 3.25 -10.87
N ASP A 225 -1.87 3.97 -11.99
CA ASP A 225 -1.19 5.25 -12.18
C ASP A 225 -1.70 6.30 -11.18
N LEU A 226 -2.96 6.20 -10.73
CA LEU A 226 -3.52 7.08 -9.71
C LEU A 226 -2.71 7.02 -8.40
N TYR A 227 -2.29 5.83 -7.99
CA TYR A 227 -1.48 5.65 -6.78
C TYR A 227 -0.08 6.22 -6.98
N THR A 228 0.56 5.90 -8.12
CA THR A 228 1.90 6.41 -8.43
C THR A 228 1.89 7.93 -8.51
N HIS A 229 0.94 8.55 -9.23
CA HIS A 229 0.84 10.00 -9.36
C HIS A 229 0.65 10.69 -8.01
N TYR A 230 -0.25 10.18 -7.16
CA TYR A 230 -0.50 10.76 -5.84
C TYR A 230 0.72 10.61 -4.91
N LEU A 231 1.28 9.40 -4.82
CA LEU A 231 2.45 9.14 -3.97
C LEU A 231 3.66 9.95 -4.44
N THR A 232 3.83 10.15 -5.76
CA THR A 232 4.92 10.98 -6.30
C THR A 232 4.81 12.41 -5.79
N HIS A 233 3.63 13.03 -5.88
CA HIS A 233 3.40 14.38 -5.37
C HIS A 233 3.58 14.47 -3.85
N LEU A 234 3.08 13.47 -3.10
CA LEU A 234 3.24 13.39 -1.66
C LEU A 234 4.72 13.35 -1.26
N LEU A 235 5.49 12.53 -1.97
CA LEU A 235 6.92 12.31 -1.75
C LEU A 235 7.77 13.51 -2.20
N GLU A 236 7.45 14.16 -3.33
CA GLU A 236 8.10 15.41 -3.77
C GLU A 236 7.95 16.51 -2.71
N ASN A 237 6.73 16.68 -2.16
CA ASN A 237 6.48 17.66 -1.11
C ASN A 237 7.18 17.29 0.21
N ALA A 238 7.20 16.00 0.58
CA ALA A 238 7.95 15.53 1.74
C ALA A 238 9.46 15.78 1.57
N LYS A 239 10.02 15.43 0.41
CA LYS A 239 11.42 15.64 0.05
C LYS A 239 11.82 17.10 0.19
N ALA A 240 11.07 18.03 -0.43
CA ALA A 240 11.37 19.46 -0.36
C ALA A 240 11.42 19.97 1.09
N GLN A 241 10.52 19.51 1.96
CA GLN A 241 10.54 19.87 3.38
C GLN A 241 11.68 19.21 4.16
N LEU A 242 12.07 17.99 3.80
CA LEU A 242 13.21 17.29 4.41
C LEU A 242 14.54 17.95 4.01
N GLU A 243 14.66 18.42 2.76
CA GLU A 243 15.79 19.21 2.27
C GLU A 243 15.89 20.55 3.02
N GLU A 244 14.78 21.29 3.13
CA GLU A 244 14.74 22.57 3.88
C GLU A 244 15.18 22.41 5.34
N LYS A 245 14.87 21.25 5.94
CA LYS A 245 15.22 20.93 7.34
C LYS A 245 16.60 20.31 7.51
N GLY A 246 17.37 20.11 6.44
CA GLY A 246 18.69 19.45 6.47
C GLY A 246 18.63 17.95 6.75
N GLU A 247 17.46 17.32 6.71
CA GLU A 247 17.29 15.90 7.04
C GLU A 247 17.88 14.96 5.97
N LEU A 248 18.08 15.47 4.74
CA LEU A 248 18.74 14.77 3.63
C LEU A 248 20.23 15.12 3.45
N GLU A 249 20.80 15.96 4.33
CA GLU A 249 22.25 16.24 4.33
C GLU A 249 23.05 14.96 4.59
N ASP A 250 24.25 14.87 4.00
CA ASP A 250 25.15 13.71 4.07
C ASP A 250 24.64 12.42 3.38
N ASP A 251 23.58 12.52 2.58
CA ASP A 251 23.01 11.41 1.79
C ASP A 251 22.76 10.17 2.67
N PRO A 252 21.81 10.23 3.62
CA PRO A 252 21.53 9.14 4.53
C PRO A 252 20.90 7.94 3.79
N TYR A 253 21.00 6.75 4.38
CA TYR A 253 20.22 5.61 3.91
C TYR A 253 18.74 5.83 4.22
N ILE A 254 17.89 5.83 3.20
CA ILE A 254 16.46 6.09 3.38
C ILE A 254 15.70 4.78 3.43
N GLU A 255 14.96 4.56 4.50
CA GLU A 255 14.04 3.43 4.61
C GLU A 255 12.60 3.94 4.52
N PHE A 256 11.86 3.41 3.54
CA PHE A 256 10.45 3.73 3.38
C PHE A 256 9.58 2.71 4.12
N ILE A 257 8.55 3.22 4.80
CA ILE A 257 7.56 2.41 5.50
C ILE A 257 6.20 2.69 4.89
N LEU A 258 5.46 1.64 4.53
CA LEU A 258 4.11 1.75 3.98
C LEU A 258 3.11 1.12 4.94
N CYS A 259 2.14 1.92 5.39
CA CYS A 259 1.03 1.43 6.20
C CYS A 259 -0.05 0.83 5.29
N VAL A 260 -0.52 -0.38 5.61
CA VAL A 260 -1.57 -1.06 4.85
C VAL A 260 -2.70 -1.56 5.76
N PRO A 261 -3.98 -1.50 5.33
CA PRO A 261 -5.08 -2.10 6.06
C PRO A 261 -4.87 -3.60 6.28
N ALA A 262 -5.21 -4.11 7.47
CA ALA A 262 -5.03 -5.53 7.80
C ALA A 262 -5.84 -6.49 6.91
N LYS A 263 -6.94 -6.02 6.30
CA LYS A 263 -7.87 -6.84 5.49
C LYS A 263 -7.61 -6.80 4.00
N TRP A 264 -6.63 -6.03 3.54
CA TRP A 264 -6.43 -5.90 2.10
C TRP A 264 -6.07 -7.24 1.46
N PRO A 265 -6.56 -7.48 0.23
CA PRO A 265 -6.01 -8.57 -0.58
C PRO A 265 -4.52 -8.33 -0.80
N ILE A 266 -3.72 -9.41 -0.86
CA ILE A 266 -2.27 -9.32 -1.09
C ILE A 266 -1.98 -8.53 -2.37
N LYS A 267 -2.76 -8.74 -3.43
CA LYS A 267 -2.71 -7.94 -4.66
C LYS A 267 -2.86 -6.44 -4.43
N GLY A 268 -3.74 -6.00 -3.53
CA GLY A 268 -3.91 -4.58 -3.21
C GLY A 268 -2.64 -3.99 -2.60
N SER A 269 -2.03 -4.69 -1.64
CA SER A 269 -0.75 -4.31 -1.04
C SER A 269 0.40 -4.31 -2.05
N ARG A 270 0.43 -5.28 -2.98
CA ARG A 270 1.42 -5.34 -4.07
C ARG A 270 1.30 -4.16 -5.03
N VAL A 271 0.09 -3.82 -5.47
CA VAL A 271 -0.13 -2.66 -6.34
C VAL A 271 0.36 -1.37 -5.66
N LEU A 272 0.08 -1.19 -4.37
CA LEU A 272 0.54 -0.01 -3.65
C LEU A 272 2.07 -0.02 -3.43
N GLN A 273 2.67 -1.18 -3.17
CA GLN A 273 4.13 -1.34 -3.12
C GLN A 273 4.76 -0.92 -4.46
N ASP A 274 4.29 -1.47 -5.58
CA ASP A 274 4.81 -1.13 -6.92
C ASP A 274 4.63 0.36 -7.22
N ALA A 275 3.50 0.95 -6.80
CA ALA A 275 3.24 2.37 -6.96
C ALA A 275 4.20 3.24 -6.12
N MET A 276 4.49 2.83 -4.89
CA MET A 276 5.45 3.48 -4.01
C MET A 276 6.88 3.41 -4.59
N GLU A 277 7.28 2.26 -5.13
CA GLU A 277 8.60 2.11 -5.75
C GLU A 277 8.81 3.05 -6.94
N LYS A 278 7.79 3.17 -7.81
CA LYS A 278 7.81 4.13 -8.92
C LYS A 278 7.85 5.56 -8.39
N ALA A 279 7.00 5.89 -7.42
CA ALA A 279 6.92 7.23 -6.86
C ALA A 279 8.22 7.69 -6.17
N VAL A 280 8.93 6.79 -5.48
CA VAL A 280 10.24 7.10 -4.89
C VAL A 280 11.27 7.41 -5.98
N LYS A 281 11.28 6.63 -7.07
CA LYS A 281 12.14 6.88 -8.24
C LYS A 281 11.82 8.23 -8.87
N ASP A 282 10.53 8.52 -9.10
CA ASP A 282 10.06 9.73 -9.77
C ASP A 282 10.26 11.00 -8.93
N ALA A 283 10.07 10.92 -7.61
CA ALA A 283 10.33 12.03 -6.68
C ALA A 283 11.83 12.34 -6.55
N GLY A 284 12.70 11.42 -6.97
CA GLY A 284 14.14 11.61 -7.05
C GLY A 284 14.80 11.79 -5.69
N PHE A 285 14.36 11.09 -4.64
CA PHE A 285 15.18 10.95 -3.44
C PHE A 285 16.57 10.41 -3.87
N GLY A 286 17.66 10.90 -3.26
CA GLY A 286 19.05 10.74 -3.75
C GLY A 286 19.50 9.31 -4.10
N ARG A 287 20.73 9.14 -4.61
CA ARG A 287 21.23 7.84 -5.12
C ARG A 287 21.05 6.67 -4.14
N LYS A 288 21.32 6.88 -2.84
CA LYS A 288 21.10 5.84 -1.80
C LYS A 288 19.65 5.56 -1.47
N ALA A 289 18.72 6.44 -1.84
CA ALA A 289 17.29 6.18 -1.76
C ALA A 289 16.80 5.33 -2.93
N GLN A 290 17.38 5.50 -4.13
CA GLN A 290 17.08 4.68 -5.31
C GLN A 290 17.53 3.22 -5.12
N ASP A 291 18.71 3.02 -4.52
CA ASP A 291 19.19 1.69 -4.13
C ASP A 291 18.36 1.07 -2.99
N SER A 292 17.67 1.91 -2.21
CA SER A 292 16.83 1.53 -1.06
C SER A 292 15.32 1.49 -1.35
N VAL A 293 14.89 1.75 -2.60
CA VAL A 293 13.52 1.43 -3.08
C VAL A 293 13.17 -0.05 -2.80
N THR A 294 14.22 -0.86 -2.67
CA THR A 294 14.27 -2.27 -2.35
C THR A 294 14.03 -2.59 -0.86
N ASN A 295 14.13 -1.63 0.05
CA ASN A 295 13.99 -1.84 1.50
C ASN A 295 12.67 -1.30 2.06
N LEU A 296 11.58 -1.41 1.29
CA LEU A 296 10.26 -1.06 1.77
C LEU A 296 9.83 -1.97 2.94
N PHE A 297 9.44 -1.37 4.06
CA PHE A 297 8.84 -2.07 5.19
C PHE A 297 7.32 -1.87 5.17
N LEU A 298 6.55 -2.95 5.14
CA LEU A 298 5.09 -2.88 5.28
C LEU A 298 4.72 -3.13 6.74
N VAL A 299 3.82 -2.30 7.26
CA VAL A 299 3.23 -2.45 8.59
C VAL A 299 1.73 -2.33 8.48
N SER A 300 0.99 -3.09 9.30
CA SER A 300 -0.46 -2.93 9.30
C SER A 300 -0.83 -1.61 9.98
N GLU A 301 -1.83 -0.90 9.45
CA GLU A 301 -2.41 0.30 10.07
C GLU A 301 -2.76 0.10 11.55
N PRO A 302 -3.45 -0.99 11.98
CA PRO A 302 -3.73 -1.20 13.39
C PRO A 302 -2.45 -1.44 14.23
N GLU A 303 -1.47 -2.21 13.74
CA GLU A 303 -0.20 -2.44 14.45
C GLU A 303 0.56 -1.13 14.67
N ALA A 304 0.61 -0.31 13.64
CA ALA A 304 1.21 1.00 13.72
C ALA A 304 0.45 1.90 14.72
N ALA A 305 -0.89 1.96 14.65
CA ALA A 305 -1.69 2.74 15.59
C ALA A 305 -1.46 2.33 17.05
N ALA A 306 -1.44 1.02 17.33
CA ALA A 306 -1.14 0.52 18.68
C ALA A 306 0.26 0.93 19.13
N ALA A 307 1.28 0.77 18.28
CA ALA A 307 2.65 1.15 18.61
C ALA A 307 2.76 2.63 19.01
N CYS A 308 2.05 3.51 18.31
CA CYS A 308 2.01 4.94 18.64
C CYS A 308 1.35 5.20 20.00
N VAL A 309 0.14 4.67 20.21
CA VAL A 309 -0.61 4.88 21.46
C VAL A 309 0.18 4.36 22.65
N LEU A 310 0.81 3.20 22.51
CA LEU A 310 1.57 2.60 23.59
C LEU A 310 2.81 3.43 23.90
N ALA A 311 3.54 3.89 22.88
CA ALA A 311 4.69 4.77 23.05
C ALA A 311 4.34 6.11 23.71
N GLU A 312 3.18 6.69 23.40
CA GLU A 312 2.70 7.93 24.02
C GLU A 312 2.29 7.76 25.49
N ASN A 313 1.82 6.56 25.85
CA ASN A 313 1.27 6.26 27.18
C ASN A 313 2.26 5.48 28.07
N LEU A 314 3.51 5.26 27.66
CA LEU A 314 4.52 4.51 28.43
C LEU A 314 4.62 5.00 29.89
N ASN A 315 4.66 6.31 30.12
CA ASN A 315 4.75 6.86 31.47
C ASN A 315 3.51 6.53 32.33
N GLU A 316 2.30 6.56 31.75
CA GLU A 316 1.09 6.16 32.45
C GLU A 316 1.04 4.65 32.70
N ILE A 317 1.56 3.83 31.76
CA ILE A 317 1.65 2.37 31.87
C ILE A 317 2.58 1.95 33.03
N TYR A 318 3.77 2.56 33.14
CA TYR A 318 4.73 2.26 34.21
C TYR A 318 4.28 2.82 35.59
N LEU A 319 3.61 3.98 35.63
CA LEU A 319 3.16 4.59 36.88
C LEU A 319 1.88 3.98 37.46
N THR A 320 0.98 3.44 36.61
CA THR A 320 -0.35 3.00 37.07
C THR A 320 -0.60 1.50 36.98
N LYS A 321 0.35 0.67 36.52
CA LYS A 321 0.11 -0.75 36.16
C LYS A 321 -1.10 -0.91 35.21
N SER A 322 -1.43 0.12 34.43
CA SER A 322 -2.69 0.17 33.68
C SER A 322 -2.71 -0.69 32.43
N ILE A 323 -1.56 -1.15 31.91
CA ILE A 323 -1.52 -2.22 30.91
C ILE A 323 -0.86 -3.43 31.57
N LYS A 324 -1.66 -4.44 31.89
CA LYS A 324 -1.14 -5.76 32.22
C LYS A 324 -0.83 -6.44 30.90
N PHE A 325 0.36 -7.01 30.76
CA PHE A 325 0.64 -7.92 29.66
C PHE A 325 -0.38 -9.08 29.69
N ASP A 326 -0.78 -9.62 28.52
CA ASP A 326 -1.94 -10.54 28.35
C ASP A 326 -3.32 -9.85 28.28
N GLU A 327 -3.35 -8.56 27.95
CA GLU A 327 -4.58 -7.81 27.68
C GLU A 327 -5.07 -7.98 26.25
N VAL A 328 -6.39 -7.90 26.07
CA VAL A 328 -7.06 -7.84 24.79
C VAL A 328 -7.49 -6.41 24.52
N VAL A 329 -7.06 -5.87 23.38
CA VAL A 329 -7.35 -4.50 22.95
C VAL A 329 -8.10 -4.52 21.63
N LEU A 330 -9.16 -3.73 21.56
CA LEU A 330 -9.91 -3.44 20.35
C LEU A 330 -9.39 -2.13 19.74
N ILE A 331 -8.99 -2.16 18.48
CA ILE A 331 -8.59 -0.96 17.73
C ILE A 331 -9.70 -0.62 16.76
N LEU A 332 -10.19 0.62 16.86
CA LEU A 332 -11.11 1.24 15.94
C LEU A 332 -10.35 2.27 15.11
N ASP A 333 -9.99 1.91 13.88
CA ASP A 333 -9.50 2.87 12.91
C ASP A 333 -10.67 3.56 12.22
N ALA A 334 -10.99 4.75 12.71
CA ALA A 334 -12.07 5.56 12.19
C ALA A 334 -11.52 6.47 11.08
N GLY A 335 -11.54 5.95 9.86
CA GLY A 335 -11.10 6.65 8.65
C GLY A 335 -12.18 7.52 8.02
N GLY A 336 -11.86 8.04 6.83
CA GLY A 336 -12.80 8.86 6.05
C GLY A 336 -13.86 8.05 5.31
N GLY A 337 -13.49 6.89 4.76
CA GLY A 337 -14.42 6.00 4.04
C GLY A 337 -15.02 4.91 4.94
N THR A 338 -14.16 4.19 5.65
CA THR A 338 -14.54 3.06 6.50
C THR A 338 -14.16 3.32 7.95
N VAL A 339 -14.82 2.60 8.85
CA VAL A 339 -14.32 2.37 10.20
C VAL A 339 -13.99 0.90 10.30
N ASP A 340 -12.74 0.59 10.60
CA ASP A 340 -12.21 -0.77 10.67
C ASP A 340 -11.93 -1.14 12.12
N ALA A 341 -12.38 -2.34 12.51
CA ALA A 341 -12.27 -2.83 13.86
C ALA A 341 -11.50 -4.14 13.91
N VAL A 342 -10.46 -4.16 14.74
CA VAL A 342 -9.59 -5.32 14.92
C VAL A 342 -9.28 -5.53 16.40
N THR A 343 -9.44 -6.75 16.88
CA THR A 343 -9.22 -7.09 18.30
C THR A 343 -8.00 -7.99 18.43
N TYR A 344 -7.01 -7.55 19.20
CA TYR A 344 -5.73 -8.25 19.37
C TYR A 344 -5.46 -8.59 20.82
N GLY A 345 -4.79 -9.72 21.04
CA GLY A 345 -4.03 -9.97 22.25
C GLY A 345 -2.71 -9.18 22.20
N ILE A 346 -2.32 -8.62 23.33
CA ILE A 346 -1.05 -7.91 23.49
C ILE A 346 0.03 -8.88 23.97
N THR A 347 1.16 -8.93 23.25
CA THR A 347 2.32 -9.74 23.66
C THR A 347 2.99 -9.19 24.93
N LYS A 348 3.80 -10.02 25.59
CA LYS A 348 4.50 -9.67 26.85
C LYS A 348 5.81 -8.89 26.66
N GLU A 349 6.12 -8.47 25.43
CA GLU A 349 7.45 -7.99 25.06
C GLU A 349 7.46 -6.49 24.78
N GLU A 350 8.61 -5.83 24.94
CA GLU A 350 8.80 -4.43 24.56
C GLU A 350 9.62 -4.34 23.26
N PRO A 351 9.15 -3.58 22.25
CA PRO A 351 7.88 -2.87 22.19
C PRO A 351 6.73 -3.85 22.07
N LEU A 352 5.63 -3.46 22.68
CA LEU A 352 4.40 -4.23 22.71
C LEU A 352 3.91 -4.55 21.29
N ARG A 353 3.67 -5.85 21.02
CA ARG A 353 3.23 -6.37 19.72
C ARG A 353 1.81 -6.86 19.80
N MET A 354 1.19 -6.94 18.63
CA MET A 354 -0.03 -7.69 18.43
C MET A 354 0.32 -9.16 18.29
N ASP A 355 -0.33 -10.01 19.09
CA ASP A 355 -0.20 -11.46 18.96
C ASP A 355 -1.11 -11.97 17.82
N ALA A 356 -2.16 -12.74 18.15
CA ALA A 356 -3.18 -13.16 17.20
C ALA A 356 -4.40 -12.25 17.26
N GLU A 357 -5.09 -12.15 16.12
CA GLU A 357 -6.47 -11.66 16.07
C GLU A 357 -7.32 -12.57 16.97
N VAL A 358 -7.97 -11.96 17.95
CA VAL A 358 -8.75 -12.69 18.95
C VAL A 358 -10.15 -13.01 18.42
N VAL A 359 -10.70 -12.10 17.63
CA VAL A 359 -11.98 -12.27 16.93
C VAL A 359 -11.82 -11.84 15.48
N LYS A 360 -12.73 -12.34 14.63
CA LYS A 360 -12.74 -11.96 13.22
C LYS A 360 -12.89 -10.43 13.08
N PRO A 361 -11.97 -9.75 12.39
CA PRO A 361 -12.04 -8.31 12.22
C PRO A 361 -13.29 -7.88 11.43
N ASP A 362 -13.91 -6.74 11.77
CA ASP A 362 -15.15 -6.22 11.13
C ASP A 362 -14.95 -4.77 10.61
N SER A 363 -15.74 -4.35 9.63
CA SER A 363 -15.58 -3.07 8.93
C SER A 363 -16.94 -2.50 8.53
N GLU A 364 -17.14 -1.20 8.76
CA GLU A 364 -18.37 -0.50 8.47
C GLU A 364 -18.12 0.71 7.56
N VAL A 365 -19.01 0.94 6.59
CA VAL A 365 -18.91 2.06 5.63
C VAL A 365 -19.60 3.29 6.23
N CYS A 366 -19.03 3.81 7.30
CA CYS A 366 -19.59 4.90 8.11
C CYS A 366 -18.56 5.97 8.49
N GLY A 367 -17.46 6.10 7.72
CA GLY A 367 -16.40 7.07 7.99
C GLY A 367 -16.83 8.54 7.86
N ALA A 368 -15.89 9.46 8.12
CA ALA A 368 -16.17 10.90 8.17
C ALA A 368 -16.57 11.56 6.84
N SER A 369 -16.36 10.92 5.69
CA SER A 369 -16.80 11.44 4.38
C SER A 369 -18.32 11.42 4.23
N PHE A 370 -19.01 10.49 4.91
CA PHE A 370 -20.47 10.41 4.90
C PHE A 370 -21.14 11.56 5.66
N ILE A 371 -20.40 12.23 6.53
CA ILE A 371 -20.82 13.47 7.19
C ILE A 371 -20.86 14.59 6.15
N ASN A 372 -19.83 14.69 5.29
CA ASN A 372 -19.81 15.66 4.19
C ASN A 372 -20.95 15.40 3.20
N HIS A 373 -21.22 14.13 2.89
CA HIS A 373 -22.30 13.77 1.97
C HIS A 373 -23.66 14.25 2.47
N ARG A 374 -23.98 14.01 3.75
CA ARG A 374 -25.24 14.49 4.34
C ARG A 374 -25.29 16.00 4.46
N PHE A 375 -24.16 16.64 4.76
CA PHE A 375 -24.07 18.11 4.72
C PHE A 375 -24.41 18.64 3.33
N LYS A 376 -23.83 18.05 2.29
CA LYS A 376 -24.12 18.36 0.89
C LYS A 376 -25.59 18.13 0.53
N GLU A 377 -26.19 17.01 0.92
CA GLU A 377 -27.64 16.73 0.72
C GLU A 377 -28.52 17.81 1.36
N VAL A 378 -28.18 18.26 2.58
CA VAL A 378 -28.91 19.34 3.25
C VAL A 378 -28.81 20.64 2.45
N LEU A 379 -27.64 20.98 1.90
CA LEU A 379 -27.47 22.15 1.05
C LEU A 379 -28.22 22.04 -0.27
N GLU A 380 -28.15 20.89 -0.94
CA GLU A 380 -28.84 20.62 -2.20
C GLU A 380 -30.35 20.81 -2.06
N GLU A 381 -30.94 20.19 -1.03
CA GLU A 381 -32.37 20.32 -0.76
C GLU A 381 -32.76 21.76 -0.38
N ARG A 382 -31.89 22.47 0.35
CA ARG A 382 -32.15 23.86 0.77
C ARG A 382 -32.10 24.84 -0.39
N LEU A 383 -31.16 24.65 -1.32
CA LEU A 383 -30.80 25.62 -2.35
C LEU A 383 -31.40 25.30 -3.72
N LYS A 384 -32.06 24.16 -3.91
CA LYS A 384 -32.55 23.68 -5.23
C LYS A 384 -33.37 24.68 -6.03
N ASP A 385 -34.18 25.53 -5.37
CA ASP A 385 -35.02 26.52 -6.06
C ASP A 385 -34.34 27.90 -6.17
N GLU A 386 -33.16 28.08 -5.58
CA GLU A 386 -32.44 29.36 -5.50
C GLU A 386 -31.66 29.64 -6.79
N THR A 387 -32.33 29.49 -7.93
CA THR A 387 -31.76 29.60 -9.28
C THR A 387 -31.14 30.96 -9.59
N TYR A 388 -31.51 32.02 -8.87
CA TYR A 388 -30.88 33.35 -8.98
C TYR A 388 -29.42 33.37 -8.53
N LEU A 389 -28.95 32.35 -7.81
CA LEU A 389 -27.54 32.17 -7.46
C LEU A 389 -26.71 31.70 -8.67
N ILE A 390 -27.37 31.19 -9.72
CA ILE A 390 -26.74 30.76 -10.96
C ILE A 390 -26.44 32.00 -11.81
N LYS A 391 -25.29 32.62 -11.58
CA LYS A 391 -24.84 33.82 -12.29
C LYS A 391 -23.33 33.93 -12.27
N ASN A 392 -22.75 34.66 -13.23
CA ASN A 392 -21.30 34.93 -13.30
C ASN A 392 -20.45 33.64 -13.24
N GLY A 393 -20.89 32.57 -13.90
CA GLY A 393 -20.20 31.26 -13.88
C GLY A 393 -20.50 30.38 -12.66
N LYS A 394 -21.13 30.92 -11.62
CA LYS A 394 -21.55 30.15 -10.44
C LYS A 394 -22.70 29.22 -10.81
N THR A 395 -22.65 27.99 -10.32
CA THR A 395 -23.78 27.05 -10.28
C THR A 395 -24.06 26.63 -8.84
N LEU A 396 -25.28 26.15 -8.56
CA LEU A 396 -25.62 25.62 -7.24
C LEU A 396 -24.63 24.52 -6.81
N ALA A 397 -24.29 23.61 -7.73
CA ALA A 397 -23.30 22.56 -7.48
C ALA A 397 -21.94 23.13 -7.05
N THR A 398 -21.44 24.17 -7.74
CA THR A 398 -20.16 24.78 -7.36
C THR A 398 -20.18 25.48 -6.00
N ILE A 399 -21.29 26.12 -5.64
CA ILE A 399 -21.49 26.77 -4.34
C ILE A 399 -21.51 25.72 -3.24
N ILE A 400 -22.31 24.67 -3.41
CA ILE A 400 -22.47 23.57 -2.47
C ILE A 400 -21.15 22.84 -2.23
N GLU A 401 -20.39 22.57 -3.29
CA GLU A 401 -19.08 21.94 -3.20
C GLU A 401 -18.08 22.82 -2.43
N GLY A 402 -18.07 24.12 -2.74
CA GLY A 402 -17.25 25.10 -2.01
C GLY A 402 -17.55 25.13 -0.51
N GLN A 403 -18.84 25.14 -0.13
CA GLN A 403 -19.26 25.10 1.27
C GLN A 403 -18.92 23.76 1.94
N THR A 404 -19.04 22.65 1.22
CA THR A 404 -18.70 21.31 1.74
C THR A 404 -17.21 21.21 2.06
N ILE A 405 -16.34 21.79 1.23
CA ILE A 405 -14.89 21.85 1.49
C ILE A 405 -14.56 22.74 2.69
N MET A 406 -15.28 23.85 2.85
CA MET A 406 -15.13 24.73 4.02
C MET A 406 -15.58 24.03 5.30
N PHE A 407 -16.68 23.29 5.26
CA PHE A 407 -17.16 22.46 6.35
C PHE A 407 -16.17 21.34 6.73
N GLU A 408 -15.68 20.58 5.75
CA GLU A 408 -14.66 19.54 5.94
C GLU A 408 -13.42 20.09 6.66
N ASN A 409 -12.97 21.28 6.26
CA ASN A 409 -11.73 21.86 6.76
C ASN A 409 -11.86 22.76 7.98
N GLY A 410 -13.09 23.10 8.39
CA GLY A 410 -13.38 23.96 9.53
C GLY A 410 -14.29 23.24 10.53
N GLU A 411 -15.53 23.69 10.60
CA GLU A 411 -16.48 23.34 11.66
C GLU A 411 -16.60 21.84 11.96
N LYS A 412 -16.56 20.97 10.94
CA LYS A 412 -16.71 19.52 11.14
C LYS A 412 -15.68 18.95 12.11
N ARG A 413 -14.47 19.53 12.15
CA ARG A 413 -13.36 19.02 12.97
C ARG A 413 -13.42 19.44 14.43
N SER A 414 -14.11 20.53 14.73
CA SER A 414 -14.24 21.07 16.09
C SER A 414 -15.62 20.82 16.69
N PHE A 415 -16.63 20.54 15.86
CA PHE A 415 -18.01 20.37 16.31
C PHE A 415 -18.19 19.11 17.17
N ASN A 416 -19.03 19.23 18.20
CA ASN A 416 -19.36 18.15 19.11
C ASN A 416 -20.88 18.03 19.30
N THR A 417 -21.47 16.95 18.78
CA THR A 417 -22.92 16.69 18.90
C THR A 417 -23.38 16.42 20.33
N GLU A 418 -22.48 16.05 21.25
CA GLU A 418 -22.81 15.83 22.66
C GLU A 418 -22.64 17.10 23.51
N ASP A 419 -22.02 18.15 22.98
CA ASP A 419 -21.89 19.45 23.65
C ASP A 419 -23.00 20.40 23.22
N ARG A 420 -23.90 20.71 24.16
CA ARG A 420 -25.03 21.63 23.94
C ARG A 420 -24.63 23.08 23.63
N TYR A 421 -23.37 23.45 23.89
CA TYR A 421 -22.83 24.76 23.57
C TYR A 421 -22.04 24.77 22.26
N SER A 422 -21.89 23.62 21.61
CA SER A 422 -21.28 23.56 20.27
C SER A 422 -22.29 24.10 19.26
N GLU A 423 -21.94 25.23 18.65
CA GLU A 423 -22.72 25.88 17.60
C GLU A 423 -21.88 25.91 16.32
N LEU A 424 -22.54 25.71 15.17
CA LEU A 424 -21.89 25.93 13.87
C LEU A 424 -22.01 27.39 13.48
N ASP A 425 -20.94 27.93 12.92
CA ASP A 425 -20.99 29.23 12.26
C ASP A 425 -22.07 29.26 11.15
N PRO A 426 -22.73 30.40 10.93
CA PRO A 426 -23.63 30.56 9.79
C PRO A 426 -22.94 30.24 8.47
N ILE A 427 -23.67 29.59 7.57
CA ILE A 427 -23.16 29.28 6.22
C ILE A 427 -23.42 30.50 5.35
N TYR A 428 -22.34 31.19 4.98
CA TYR A 428 -22.40 32.41 4.17
C TYR A 428 -22.41 32.07 2.69
N ILE A 429 -23.44 32.52 1.98
CA ILE A 429 -23.61 32.37 0.53
C ILE A 429 -23.97 33.75 -0.02
N ASP A 430 -23.07 34.32 -0.80
CA ASP A 430 -23.29 35.62 -1.44
C ASP A 430 -24.58 35.61 -2.27
N ASP A 431 -25.31 36.72 -2.20
CA ASP A 431 -26.57 36.96 -2.93
C ASP A 431 -27.77 36.09 -2.51
N LEU A 432 -27.62 35.22 -1.52
CA LEU A 432 -28.72 34.43 -0.97
C LEU A 432 -29.81 35.36 -0.43
N LYS A 433 -31.04 35.19 -0.91
CA LYS A 433 -32.19 36.00 -0.48
C LYS A 433 -32.83 35.41 0.77
N GLU A 434 -33.44 36.27 1.58
CA GLU A 434 -34.22 35.83 2.73
C GLU A 434 -35.44 35.01 2.28
N ASP A 435 -35.60 33.83 2.86
CA ASP A 435 -36.79 32.98 2.77
C ASP A 435 -36.99 32.30 4.13
N ARG A 436 -37.91 32.86 4.91
CA ARG A 436 -38.21 32.37 6.26
C ARG A 436 -38.82 30.98 6.29
N GLN A 437 -39.50 30.54 5.22
CA GLN A 437 -40.07 29.20 5.17
C GLN A 437 -38.98 28.14 5.05
N LYS A 438 -37.88 28.48 4.36
CA LYS A 438 -36.69 27.64 4.22
C LYS A 438 -35.63 27.89 5.29
N GLY A 439 -35.85 28.85 6.20
CA GLY A 439 -34.87 29.25 7.21
C GLY A 439 -33.67 30.03 6.65
N LEU A 440 -33.79 30.59 5.45
CA LEU A 440 -32.77 31.41 4.79
C LEU A 440 -32.84 32.85 5.31
N ARG A 441 -31.67 33.42 5.62
CA ARG A 441 -31.49 34.85 5.92
C ARG A 441 -30.75 35.50 4.76
N GLN A 442 -30.71 36.83 4.74
CA GLN A 442 -29.94 37.54 3.73
C GLN A 442 -28.45 37.13 3.82
N ASN A 443 -27.92 36.61 2.71
CA ASN A 443 -26.55 36.14 2.51
C ASN A 443 -26.08 34.96 3.40
N CYS A 444 -26.96 34.35 4.20
CA CYS A 444 -26.59 33.19 4.99
C CYS A 444 -27.78 32.34 5.40
N PHE A 445 -27.51 31.12 5.82
CA PHE A 445 -28.50 30.36 6.59
C PHE A 445 -27.81 29.57 7.70
N ILE A 446 -28.60 29.20 8.70
CA ILE A 446 -28.13 28.56 9.93
C ILE A 446 -28.71 27.16 9.99
N LEU A 447 -27.85 26.16 10.18
CA LEU A 447 -28.28 24.80 10.44
C LEU A 447 -28.81 24.71 11.87
N ASN A 448 -30.03 24.18 12.01
CA ASN A 448 -30.58 23.95 13.35
C ASN A 448 -29.99 22.67 13.97
N PRO A 449 -30.06 22.49 15.31
CA PRO A 449 -29.48 21.34 15.98
C PRO A 449 -29.95 19.97 15.45
N ASN A 450 -31.19 19.85 14.97
CA ASN A 450 -31.69 18.59 14.42
C ASN A 450 -31.02 18.25 13.09
N GLU A 451 -30.74 19.25 12.25
CA GLU A 451 -30.02 19.07 10.99
C GLU A 451 -28.57 18.68 11.22
N ILE A 452 -27.91 19.33 12.18
CA ILE A 452 -26.53 19.00 12.53
C ILE A 452 -26.45 17.57 13.07
N ASN A 453 -27.36 17.19 13.98
CA ASN A 453 -27.48 15.82 14.45
C ASN A 453 -27.75 14.85 13.30
N TYR A 454 -28.62 15.21 12.34
CA TYR A 454 -28.88 14.41 11.15
C TYR A 454 -27.62 14.17 10.31
N ILE A 455 -26.78 15.18 10.15
CA ILE A 455 -25.54 15.13 9.36
C ILE A 455 -24.54 14.12 9.97
N PHE A 456 -24.45 14.03 11.30
CA PHE A 456 -23.50 13.14 11.99
C PHE A 456 -24.07 11.76 12.35
N LYS A 457 -25.39 11.62 12.51
CA LYS A 457 -26.03 10.46 13.19
C LYS A 457 -25.57 9.10 12.70
N ASP A 458 -25.46 8.90 11.38
CA ASP A 458 -25.27 7.56 10.83
C ASP A 458 -23.80 7.14 10.90
N SER A 459 -22.87 8.09 10.78
CA SER A 459 -21.44 7.84 11.01
C SER A 459 -21.19 7.49 12.48
N LEU A 460 -21.78 8.25 13.42
CA LEU A 460 -21.68 7.96 14.85
C LEU A 460 -22.31 6.60 15.21
N ARG A 461 -23.52 6.35 14.71
CA ARG A 461 -24.26 5.10 14.96
C ARG A 461 -23.55 3.89 14.39
N GLY A 462 -23.06 3.98 13.15
CA GLY A 462 -22.31 2.90 12.50
C GLY A 462 -21.07 2.52 13.29
N THR A 463 -20.29 3.50 13.74
CA THR A 463 -19.10 3.24 14.56
C THR A 463 -19.45 2.59 15.90
N ARG A 464 -20.51 3.07 16.57
CA ARG A 464 -20.99 2.43 17.81
C ARG A 464 -21.45 1.00 17.58
N ASP A 465 -22.19 0.74 16.51
CA ASP A 465 -22.72 -0.59 16.24
C ASP A 465 -21.58 -1.57 15.94
N LEU A 466 -20.56 -1.12 15.19
CA LEU A 466 -19.33 -1.87 14.97
C LEU A 466 -18.58 -2.16 16.28
N LEU A 467 -18.40 -1.14 17.14
CA LEU A 467 -17.80 -1.28 18.47
C LEU A 467 -18.55 -2.34 19.29
N LYS A 468 -19.88 -2.23 19.40
CA LYS A 468 -20.69 -3.17 20.18
C LYS A 468 -20.62 -4.59 19.64
N ARG A 469 -20.67 -4.78 18.31
CA ARG A 469 -20.51 -6.10 17.68
C ARG A 469 -19.17 -6.74 18.02
N GLN A 470 -18.08 -5.98 17.96
CA GLN A 470 -16.74 -6.51 18.26
C GLN A 470 -16.57 -6.84 19.75
N LEU A 471 -17.07 -5.98 20.65
CA LEU A 471 -17.06 -6.28 22.08
C LEU A 471 -17.90 -7.52 22.42
N GLN A 472 -19.04 -7.70 21.75
CA GLN A 472 -19.89 -8.89 21.93
C GLN A 472 -19.21 -10.16 21.40
N LEU A 473 -18.53 -10.10 20.26
CA LEU A 473 -17.75 -11.22 19.74
C LEU A 473 -16.58 -11.60 20.65
N ALA A 474 -16.06 -10.64 21.42
CA ALA A 474 -14.94 -10.79 22.34
C ALA A 474 -15.37 -10.85 23.82
N GLU A 475 -16.63 -11.17 24.10
CA GLU A 475 -17.19 -11.17 25.47
C GLU A 475 -16.44 -12.15 26.39
N ASP A 476 -16.01 -13.30 25.87
CA ASP A 476 -15.24 -14.31 26.59
C ASP A 476 -13.72 -14.00 26.69
N LYS A 477 -13.28 -12.89 26.10
CA LYS A 477 -11.86 -12.51 25.95
C LYS A 477 -11.43 -11.37 26.86
N ALA A 478 -12.36 -10.84 27.65
CA ALA A 478 -12.13 -9.79 28.64
C ALA A 478 -11.44 -8.54 28.06
N VAL A 479 -11.93 -7.95 26.96
CA VAL A 479 -11.37 -6.72 26.37
C VAL A 479 -11.21 -5.62 27.44
N GLN A 480 -10.01 -5.08 27.62
CA GLN A 480 -9.74 -4.05 28.63
C GLN A 480 -9.71 -2.64 28.05
N LYS A 481 -9.37 -2.49 26.77
CA LYS A 481 -9.19 -1.18 26.14
C LYS A 481 -9.73 -1.13 24.72
N VAL A 482 -10.21 0.04 24.34
CA VAL A 482 -10.53 0.43 22.98
C VAL A 482 -9.59 1.55 22.58
N ILE A 483 -8.82 1.38 21.50
CA ILE A 483 -7.99 2.43 20.90
C ILE A 483 -8.76 3.03 19.73
N LEU A 484 -8.98 4.33 19.74
CA LEU A 484 -9.59 5.06 18.62
C LEU A 484 -8.52 5.82 17.84
N THR A 485 -8.37 5.51 16.55
CA THR A 485 -7.42 6.15 15.63
C THR A 485 -8.12 6.62 14.35
N GLY A 486 -7.34 7.10 13.38
CA GLY A 486 -7.82 7.57 12.09
C GLY A 486 -8.33 9.02 12.10
N GLY A 487 -8.52 9.58 10.92
CA GLY A 487 -8.93 10.97 10.73
C GLY A 487 -10.27 11.32 11.39
N PHE A 488 -11.24 10.40 11.38
CA PHE A 488 -12.53 10.55 12.08
C PHE A 488 -12.38 10.37 13.60
N GLY A 489 -11.39 9.61 14.07
CA GLY A 489 -11.04 9.46 15.48
C GLY A 489 -10.67 10.78 16.17
N GLN A 490 -10.31 11.82 15.40
CA GLN A 490 -10.08 13.17 15.92
C GLN A 490 -11.36 13.95 16.26
N SER A 491 -12.50 13.53 15.71
CA SER A 491 -13.77 14.24 15.85
C SER A 491 -14.22 14.26 17.32
N PRO A 492 -14.37 15.44 17.95
CA PRO A 492 -14.90 15.55 19.32
C PRO A 492 -16.28 14.88 19.44
N ALA A 493 -17.14 15.07 18.43
CA ALA A 493 -18.44 14.40 18.35
C ALA A 493 -18.32 12.87 18.45
N LEU A 494 -17.35 12.25 17.76
CA LEU A 494 -17.18 10.80 17.81
C LEU A 494 -16.60 10.35 19.16
N GLN A 495 -15.58 11.06 19.65
CA GLN A 495 -14.92 10.70 20.90
C GLN A 495 -15.91 10.70 22.08
N ASP A 496 -16.70 11.78 22.23
CA ASP A 496 -17.66 11.88 23.34
C ASP A 496 -18.84 10.92 23.17
N TYR A 497 -19.32 10.74 21.94
CA TYR A 497 -20.34 9.74 21.64
C TYR A 497 -19.87 8.33 22.04
N LEU A 498 -18.65 7.94 21.70
CA LEU A 498 -18.10 6.63 22.07
C LEU A 498 -17.80 6.53 23.56
N ARG A 499 -17.30 7.58 24.23
CA ARG A 499 -17.13 7.59 25.70
C ARG A 499 -18.45 7.30 26.41
N LYS A 500 -19.53 7.96 25.99
CA LYS A 500 -20.89 7.73 26.52
C LYS A 500 -21.36 6.31 26.26
N GLN A 501 -21.25 5.84 25.02
CA GLN A 501 -21.69 4.48 24.63
C GLN A 501 -20.89 3.38 25.32
N LEU A 502 -19.58 3.56 25.50
CA LEU A 502 -18.74 2.62 26.23
C LEU A 502 -19.03 2.65 27.73
N GLY A 503 -19.34 3.81 28.29
CA GLY A 503 -19.80 3.95 29.68
C GLY A 503 -21.12 3.22 29.94
N GLU A 504 -22.08 3.31 29.02
CA GLU A 504 -23.34 2.54 29.07
C GLU A 504 -23.08 1.03 28.94
N TYR A 505 -22.23 0.62 28.01
CA TYR A 505 -21.84 -0.78 27.83
C TYR A 505 -21.18 -1.35 29.10
N ASN A 506 -20.24 -0.62 29.69
CA ASN A 506 -19.54 -0.98 30.92
C ASN A 506 -20.50 -1.18 32.09
N LYS A 507 -21.49 -0.30 32.25
CA LYS A 507 -22.53 -0.46 33.29
C LYS A 507 -23.40 -1.70 33.04
N ALA A 508 -23.79 -1.94 31.79
CA ALA A 508 -24.67 -3.06 31.44
C ALA A 508 -23.99 -4.43 31.59
N HIS A 509 -22.68 -4.53 31.32
CA HIS A 509 -21.93 -5.80 31.33
C HIS A 509 -20.98 -5.94 32.52
N SER A 510 -21.00 -4.98 33.47
CA SER A 510 -20.09 -4.95 34.62
C SER A 510 -18.61 -5.00 34.23
N THR A 511 -18.23 -4.30 33.15
CA THR A 511 -16.86 -4.20 32.64
C THR A 511 -16.25 -2.83 32.93
N THR A 512 -14.92 -2.71 32.77
CA THR A 512 -14.18 -1.46 32.98
C THR A 512 -13.31 -1.14 31.77
N ILE A 513 -13.90 -1.13 30.57
CA ILE A 513 -13.18 -0.92 29.31
C ILE A 513 -12.85 0.57 29.17
N ALA A 514 -11.57 0.89 28.98
CA ALA A 514 -11.10 2.26 28.78
C ALA A 514 -11.05 2.63 27.29
N LEU A 515 -11.44 3.86 26.94
CA LEU A 515 -11.23 4.42 25.59
C LEU A 515 -9.93 5.22 25.57
N LEU A 516 -8.93 4.74 24.83
CA LEU A 516 -7.66 5.41 24.59
C LEU A 516 -7.69 6.12 23.23
N ILE A 517 -7.21 7.36 23.22
CA ILE A 517 -7.10 8.19 22.02
C ILE A 517 -5.66 8.74 22.01
N PRO A 518 -4.87 8.52 20.94
CA PRO A 518 -3.53 9.10 20.82
C PRO A 518 -3.59 10.63 20.78
N ARG A 519 -2.47 11.30 21.05
CA ARG A 519 -2.38 12.77 21.03
C ARG A 519 -2.73 13.35 19.66
N SER A 520 -2.43 12.62 18.58
CA SER A 520 -2.75 13.01 17.21
C SER A 520 -3.31 11.82 16.42
N PRO A 521 -4.63 11.54 16.51
CA PRO A 521 -5.24 10.37 15.88
C PRO A 521 -5.06 10.24 14.37
N SER A 522 -4.96 11.36 13.64
CA SER A 522 -4.69 11.37 12.19
C SER A 522 -3.29 10.93 11.80
N THR A 523 -2.30 11.12 12.68
CA THR A 523 -0.89 10.80 12.38
C THR A 523 -0.37 9.63 13.19
N ALA A 524 -1.18 9.05 14.08
CA ALA A 524 -0.79 7.95 14.94
C ALA A 524 -0.31 6.73 14.15
N VAL A 525 -0.97 6.40 13.04
CA VAL A 525 -0.57 5.31 12.15
C VAL A 525 0.83 5.57 11.57
N ALA A 526 1.06 6.71 10.90
CA ALA A 526 2.38 7.01 10.34
C ALA A 526 3.48 7.11 11.41
N LYS A 527 3.21 7.73 12.57
CA LYS A 527 4.18 7.83 13.67
C LYS A 527 4.52 6.46 14.23
N GLY A 528 3.51 5.63 14.49
CA GLY A 528 3.69 4.28 14.97
C GLY A 528 4.42 3.35 13.99
N ALA A 529 4.23 3.57 12.68
CA ALA A 529 4.94 2.85 11.64
C ALA A 529 6.46 3.07 11.70
N VAL A 530 6.89 4.31 11.97
CA VAL A 530 8.31 4.62 12.23
C VAL A 530 8.81 3.87 13.47
N LEU A 531 8.04 3.89 14.57
CA LEU A 531 8.39 3.16 15.80
C LEU A 531 8.51 1.64 15.57
N ARG A 532 7.67 1.07 14.70
CA ARG A 532 7.77 -0.34 14.32
C ARG A 532 9.01 -0.63 13.48
N ALA A 533 9.34 0.22 12.53
CA ALA A 533 10.54 0.06 11.71
C ALA A 533 11.85 0.25 12.49
N LEU A 534 11.85 1.02 13.58
CA LEU A 534 12.99 1.15 14.48
C LEU A 534 13.31 -0.15 15.25
N LYS A 535 12.33 -1.05 15.41
CA LYS A 535 12.42 -2.27 16.25
C LYS A 535 11.72 -3.46 15.57
N LYS A 536 12.40 -4.10 14.61
CA LYS A 536 11.83 -5.15 13.73
C LYS A 536 11.93 -6.59 14.26
N ARG A 537 12.84 -6.86 15.20
CA ARG A 537 13.37 -8.20 15.53
C ARG A 537 12.35 -9.24 16.04
N ASP A 538 11.16 -8.81 16.42
CA ASP A 538 10.06 -9.66 16.91
C ASP A 538 8.79 -9.52 16.06
N GLY A 539 8.97 -9.21 14.78
CA GLY A 539 7.90 -9.26 13.80
C GLY A 539 7.42 -10.71 13.55
N PRO A 540 6.23 -10.90 12.95
CA PRO A 540 5.76 -12.22 12.53
C PRO A 540 6.83 -13.00 11.75
N GLU A 541 6.80 -14.33 11.89
CA GLU A 541 7.67 -15.22 11.11
C GLU A 541 7.61 -14.87 9.61
N ARG A 542 8.75 -15.04 8.93
CA ARG A 542 8.93 -14.78 7.50
C ARG A 542 8.29 -15.87 6.64
N VAL A 543 6.97 -16.00 6.75
CA VAL A 543 6.14 -16.89 5.94
C VAL A 543 5.65 -16.14 4.72
N ILE A 544 6.05 -16.59 3.53
CA ILE A 544 5.65 -15.94 2.28
C ILE A 544 4.23 -16.37 1.88
N GLN A 545 3.42 -15.44 1.41
CA GLN A 545 2.01 -15.63 1.04
C GLN A 545 1.81 -15.76 -0.48
N CYS A 546 2.88 -15.61 -1.26
CA CYS A 546 2.87 -15.81 -2.71
C CYS A 546 3.87 -16.88 -3.12
N SER A 547 3.52 -17.64 -4.15
CA SER A 547 4.45 -18.50 -4.88
C SER A 547 5.19 -17.71 -5.95
N TYR A 548 6.45 -18.06 -6.21
CA TYR A 548 7.31 -17.49 -7.25
C TYR A 548 7.95 -18.60 -8.08
N GLY A 549 7.93 -18.44 -9.40
CA GLY A 549 8.43 -19.45 -10.34
C GLY A 549 8.77 -18.88 -11.70
N PHE A 550 9.46 -19.66 -12.53
CA PHE A 550 9.85 -19.23 -13.88
C PHE A 550 9.05 -19.96 -14.94
N LEU A 551 8.70 -19.27 -16.03
CA LEU A 551 8.08 -19.89 -17.21
C LEU A 551 9.14 -20.69 -17.97
N ARG A 552 8.94 -21.99 -18.18
CA ARG A 552 9.89 -22.90 -18.81
C ARG A 552 9.28 -23.56 -20.05
N ASP A 553 10.15 -23.88 -21.00
CA ASP A 553 9.90 -24.91 -22.00
C ASP A 553 10.69 -26.15 -21.57
N GLU A 554 9.98 -27.21 -21.22
CA GLU A 554 10.58 -28.39 -20.59
C GLU A 554 10.59 -29.57 -21.56
N LEU A 555 11.70 -30.31 -21.61
CA LEU A 555 11.76 -31.58 -22.34
C LEU A 555 10.63 -32.52 -21.87
N TYR A 556 10.04 -33.25 -22.82
CA TYR A 556 8.92 -34.14 -22.55
C TYR A 556 9.38 -35.37 -21.75
N GLU A 557 9.41 -35.22 -20.41
CA GLU A 557 9.78 -36.28 -19.47
C GLU A 557 8.55 -36.80 -18.67
N PRO A 558 7.60 -37.55 -19.26
CA PRO A 558 6.37 -38.01 -18.59
C PRO A 558 6.61 -39.00 -17.43
N HIS A 559 7.80 -39.60 -17.37
CA HIS A 559 8.22 -40.45 -16.27
C HIS A 559 8.67 -39.64 -15.05
N ARG A 560 9.29 -38.48 -15.28
CA ARG A 560 9.77 -37.56 -14.24
C ARG A 560 8.67 -36.62 -13.76
N TYR A 561 7.93 -36.02 -14.69
CA TYR A 561 6.91 -35.02 -14.40
C TYR A 561 5.52 -35.57 -14.72
N THR A 562 4.72 -35.77 -13.68
CA THR A 562 3.32 -36.23 -13.84
C THR A 562 2.48 -35.27 -14.67
N ALA A 563 2.78 -33.97 -14.63
CA ALA A 563 2.14 -32.93 -15.40
C ALA A 563 2.29 -33.14 -16.93
N HIS A 564 3.40 -33.75 -17.38
CA HIS A 564 3.67 -33.97 -18.79
C HIS A 564 2.77 -35.04 -19.39
N ARG A 565 2.37 -36.05 -18.62
CA ARG A 565 1.59 -37.22 -19.11
C ARG A 565 0.30 -36.84 -19.83
N LYS A 566 -0.33 -35.73 -19.43
CA LYS A 566 -1.58 -35.22 -20.00
C LYS A 566 -1.39 -33.96 -20.84
N ALA A 567 -0.16 -33.46 -20.95
CA ALA A 567 0.15 -32.26 -21.70
C ALA A 567 0.52 -32.60 -23.14
N ARG A 568 -0.04 -31.85 -24.09
CA ARG A 568 0.37 -31.93 -25.49
C ARG A 568 1.79 -31.38 -25.66
N ALA A 569 2.71 -32.27 -26.03
CA ALA A 569 4.08 -31.93 -26.42
C ALA A 569 4.15 -31.41 -27.86
N LYS A 570 5.03 -30.44 -28.11
CA LYS A 570 5.39 -29.94 -29.45
C LYS A 570 6.83 -30.38 -29.76
N ILE A 571 7.14 -30.59 -31.04
CA ILE A 571 8.53 -30.84 -31.45
C ILE A 571 9.19 -29.50 -31.72
N ASP A 572 10.38 -29.29 -31.15
CA ASP A 572 11.19 -28.13 -31.44
C ASP A 572 11.89 -28.29 -32.78
N GLU A 573 11.90 -27.23 -33.60
CA GLU A 573 12.45 -27.28 -34.95
C GLU A 573 13.97 -27.21 -34.96
N ALA A 574 14.60 -26.67 -33.91
CA ALA A 574 16.04 -26.55 -33.84
C ALA A 574 16.70 -27.88 -33.46
N ASP A 575 16.25 -28.55 -32.39
CA ASP A 575 16.88 -29.79 -31.92
C ASP A 575 16.09 -31.07 -32.24
N GLY A 576 14.84 -30.96 -32.72
CA GLY A 576 13.97 -32.08 -33.08
C GLY A 576 13.41 -32.86 -31.88
N GLU A 577 13.62 -32.39 -30.65
CA GLU A 577 13.13 -32.99 -29.40
C GLU A 577 11.68 -32.59 -29.10
N ARG A 578 11.04 -33.33 -28.20
CA ARG A 578 9.67 -33.04 -27.75
C ARG A 578 9.71 -32.19 -26.48
N TYR A 579 8.98 -31.08 -26.47
CA TYR A 579 8.86 -30.16 -25.33
C TYR A 579 7.40 -29.95 -24.90
N ILE A 580 7.20 -29.75 -23.60
CA ILE A 580 6.02 -29.09 -23.06
C ILE A 580 6.32 -27.59 -22.97
N ILE A 581 5.68 -26.84 -23.85
CA ILE A 581 5.84 -25.38 -23.95
C ILE A 581 5.00 -24.65 -22.90
N ASP A 582 5.54 -23.55 -22.39
CA ASP A 582 4.93 -22.62 -21.43
C ASP A 582 4.53 -23.28 -20.09
N THR A 583 5.36 -24.15 -19.50
CA THR A 583 5.17 -24.62 -18.10
C THR A 583 5.64 -23.57 -17.11
N ILE A 584 5.24 -23.69 -15.84
CA ILE A 584 5.82 -22.87 -14.76
C ILE A 584 6.49 -23.80 -13.76
N ASP A 585 7.76 -23.53 -13.47
CA ASP A 585 8.49 -24.15 -12.36
C ASP A 585 8.50 -23.24 -11.14
N TRP A 586 7.69 -23.59 -10.13
CA TRP A 586 7.52 -22.84 -8.89
C TRP A 586 8.62 -23.20 -7.89
N LEU A 587 9.54 -22.26 -7.64
CA LEU A 587 10.71 -22.44 -6.76
C LEU A 587 10.43 -22.06 -5.30
N ILE A 588 9.52 -21.11 -5.10
CA ILE A 588 9.02 -20.71 -3.78
C ILE A 588 7.51 -20.91 -3.80
N SER A 589 6.97 -21.55 -2.76
CA SER A 589 5.53 -21.76 -2.60
C SER A 589 4.94 -20.84 -1.54
N ALA A 590 3.72 -20.36 -1.78
CA ALA A 590 2.91 -19.74 -0.72
C ALA A 590 2.79 -20.70 0.48
N GLY A 591 3.07 -20.17 1.68
CA GLY A 591 3.15 -20.89 2.94
C GLY A 591 4.58 -21.31 3.34
N ASP A 592 5.59 -21.10 2.50
CA ASP A 592 6.97 -21.43 2.83
C ASP A 592 7.55 -20.45 3.87
N ARG A 593 8.30 -20.98 4.83
CA ARG A 593 9.14 -20.19 5.73
C ARG A 593 10.45 -19.83 5.01
N LEU A 594 10.77 -18.55 4.91
CA LEU A 594 11.96 -18.06 4.24
C LEU A 594 12.91 -17.37 5.24
N PRO A 595 14.19 -17.75 5.31
CA PRO A 595 15.19 -16.95 6.03
C PRO A 595 15.37 -15.57 5.37
N SER A 596 16.13 -14.67 6.02
CA SER A 596 16.47 -13.37 5.44
C SER A 596 17.26 -13.50 4.15
N HIS A 597 18.16 -14.49 4.06
CA HIS A 597 18.90 -14.82 2.84
C HIS A 597 18.57 -16.25 2.39
N LYS A 598 18.10 -16.44 1.16
CA LYS A 598 17.89 -17.76 0.54
C LYS A 598 18.25 -17.72 -0.94
N GLU A 599 19.14 -18.60 -1.37
CA GLU A 599 19.48 -18.78 -2.79
C GLU A 599 18.93 -20.11 -3.32
N ILE A 600 18.30 -20.08 -4.50
CA ILE A 600 17.79 -21.25 -5.23
C ILE A 600 18.29 -21.15 -6.67
N ALA A 601 19.14 -22.08 -7.09
CA ALA A 601 19.65 -22.15 -8.46
C ALA A 601 19.05 -23.33 -9.22
N ILE A 602 18.62 -23.10 -10.46
CA ILE A 602 18.19 -24.16 -11.39
C ILE A 602 19.01 -24.09 -12.69
N PRO A 603 19.41 -25.25 -13.24
CA PRO A 603 20.04 -25.27 -14.56
C PRO A 603 18.99 -25.02 -15.64
N VAL A 604 19.33 -24.16 -16.61
CA VAL A 604 18.47 -23.80 -17.74
C VAL A 604 19.19 -24.09 -19.05
N ARG A 605 18.42 -24.54 -20.04
CA ARG A 605 18.88 -24.80 -21.41
C ARG A 605 17.99 -24.05 -22.39
N HIS A 606 18.60 -23.28 -23.29
CA HIS A 606 17.93 -22.70 -24.46
C HIS A 606 18.53 -23.30 -25.73
N THR A 607 17.69 -23.63 -26.71
CA THR A 607 18.10 -24.16 -28.01
C THR A 607 17.85 -23.14 -29.11
N PHE A 608 18.75 -23.11 -30.10
CA PHE A 608 18.66 -22.21 -31.24
C PHE A 608 19.10 -22.93 -32.51
N ALA A 609 18.46 -22.62 -33.64
CA ALA A 609 18.89 -23.10 -34.96
C ALA A 609 20.28 -22.57 -35.32
N LEU A 610 21.03 -23.26 -36.18
CA LEU A 610 22.43 -22.90 -36.52
C LEU A 610 22.56 -21.52 -37.14
N GLU A 611 21.57 -21.15 -37.94
CA GLU A 611 21.39 -19.90 -38.66
C GLU A 611 20.95 -18.73 -37.77
N SER A 612 20.69 -18.96 -36.48
CA SER A 612 20.26 -17.90 -35.56
C SER A 612 21.33 -16.82 -35.44
N GLU A 613 20.97 -15.57 -35.76
CA GLU A 613 21.91 -14.44 -35.68
C GLU A 613 22.34 -14.14 -34.23
N ARG A 614 21.40 -14.22 -33.29
CA ARG A 614 21.60 -13.93 -31.86
C ARG A 614 21.06 -15.06 -30.98
N LEU A 615 21.77 -15.34 -29.88
CA LEU A 615 21.40 -16.34 -28.89
C LEU A 615 20.80 -15.64 -27.65
N ILE A 616 19.55 -15.20 -27.76
CA ILE A 616 18.87 -14.43 -26.71
C ILE A 616 18.06 -15.36 -25.80
N CYS A 617 18.41 -15.39 -24.52
CA CYS A 617 17.68 -16.14 -23.50
C CYS A 617 16.75 -15.19 -22.74
N ILE A 618 15.44 -15.44 -22.77
CA ILE A 618 14.43 -14.66 -22.04
C ILE A 618 13.91 -15.48 -20.87
N GLU A 619 13.95 -14.88 -19.69
CA GLU A 619 13.57 -15.53 -18.44
C GLU A 619 12.44 -14.74 -17.78
N GLU A 620 11.24 -15.32 -17.74
CA GLU A 620 10.05 -14.67 -17.17
C GLU A 620 9.73 -15.21 -15.77
N LEU A 621 9.67 -14.31 -14.78
CA LEU A 621 9.27 -14.59 -13.40
C LEU A 621 7.75 -14.43 -13.26
N TYR A 622 7.10 -15.42 -12.67
CA TYR A 622 5.68 -15.45 -12.35
C TYR A 622 5.44 -15.48 -10.85
N ILE A 623 4.32 -14.88 -10.45
CA ILE A 623 3.86 -14.79 -9.07
C ILE A 623 2.40 -15.23 -8.96
N SER A 624 2.02 -15.81 -7.82
CA SER A 624 0.62 -16.12 -7.50
C SER A 624 0.36 -16.18 -6.01
N GLU A 625 -0.81 -15.73 -5.56
CA GLU A 625 -1.26 -15.84 -4.16
C GLU A 625 -1.59 -17.30 -3.74
N LYS A 626 -1.59 -18.24 -4.68
CA LYS A 626 -1.91 -19.65 -4.41
C LYS A 626 -0.66 -20.51 -4.41
N LYS A 627 -0.77 -21.65 -3.74
CA LYS A 627 0.20 -22.74 -3.85
C LYS A 627 -0.05 -23.54 -5.13
N HIS A 628 1.01 -23.82 -5.87
CA HIS A 628 0.96 -24.48 -7.17
C HIS A 628 1.88 -25.70 -7.22
N LYS A 629 1.55 -26.67 -8.08
CA LYS A 629 2.50 -27.70 -8.50
C LYS A 629 3.28 -27.21 -9.74
N SER A 630 4.59 -27.45 -9.79
CA SER A 630 5.44 -27.16 -10.95
C SER A 630 5.10 -28.01 -12.19
N HIS A 631 5.62 -27.60 -13.34
CA HIS A 631 5.62 -28.34 -14.62
C HIS A 631 4.25 -28.43 -15.32
N TYR A 632 3.24 -27.74 -14.79
CA TYR A 632 1.97 -27.55 -15.50
C TYR A 632 2.07 -26.34 -16.42
N LYS A 633 1.44 -26.43 -17.60
CA LYS A 633 1.30 -25.28 -18.52
C LYS A 633 0.69 -24.07 -17.83
N LYS A 634 1.11 -22.85 -18.19
CA LYS A 634 0.58 -21.57 -17.70
C LYS A 634 -0.94 -21.48 -17.84
N GLY A 635 -1.49 -21.94 -18.97
CA GLY A 635 -2.94 -21.97 -19.21
C GLY A 635 -3.71 -23.07 -18.45
N ASN A 636 -3.03 -23.96 -17.71
CA ASN A 636 -3.68 -25.03 -16.96
C ASN A 636 -4.41 -24.48 -15.73
N ALA A 637 -5.52 -25.14 -15.34
CA ALA A 637 -6.28 -24.80 -14.13
C ALA A 637 -5.41 -24.77 -12.85
N ASN A 638 -4.36 -25.61 -12.77
CA ASN A 638 -3.38 -25.58 -11.68
C ASN A 638 -2.76 -24.19 -11.51
N ASN A 639 -2.44 -23.47 -12.59
CA ASN A 639 -1.77 -22.17 -12.58
C ASN A 639 -2.76 -20.98 -12.61
N LYS A 640 -4.05 -21.20 -12.29
CA LYS A 640 -5.06 -20.14 -12.26
C LYS A 640 -4.72 -19.07 -11.21
N GLY A 641 -4.42 -17.87 -11.69
CA GLY A 641 -4.03 -16.72 -10.87
C GLY A 641 -2.54 -16.36 -10.97
N ALA A 642 -1.76 -17.09 -11.78
CA ALA A 642 -0.39 -16.72 -12.08
C ALA A 642 -0.34 -15.45 -12.93
N GLU A 643 0.44 -14.48 -12.47
CA GLU A 643 0.67 -13.19 -13.12
C GLU A 643 2.17 -13.02 -13.40
N LEU A 644 2.52 -12.33 -14.49
CA LEU A 644 3.92 -12.01 -14.79
C LEU A 644 4.41 -10.96 -13.77
N ALA A 645 5.49 -11.27 -13.06
CA ALA A 645 6.14 -10.38 -12.11
C ALA A 645 7.28 -9.56 -12.74
N GLY A 646 7.98 -10.13 -13.72
CA GLY A 646 9.08 -9.46 -14.42
C GLY A 646 9.82 -10.40 -15.37
N SER A 647 10.85 -9.89 -16.03
CA SER A 647 11.68 -10.67 -16.95
C SER A 647 13.10 -10.16 -17.03
N ILE A 648 14.06 -11.04 -17.29
CA ILE A 648 15.42 -10.68 -17.71
C ILE A 648 15.70 -11.20 -19.12
N ILE A 649 16.56 -10.48 -19.84
CA ILE A 649 17.00 -10.83 -21.19
C ILE A 649 18.52 -10.93 -21.14
N ALA A 650 19.06 -12.12 -21.37
CA ALA A 650 20.50 -12.36 -21.45
C ALA A 650 20.90 -12.61 -22.91
N ASP A 651 21.80 -11.77 -23.43
CA ASP A 651 22.40 -11.99 -24.75
C ASP A 651 23.62 -12.90 -24.61
N MET A 652 23.45 -14.16 -25.00
CA MET A 652 24.46 -15.21 -24.88
C MET A 652 25.22 -15.44 -26.19
N THR A 653 25.09 -14.52 -27.17
CA THR A 653 25.71 -14.65 -28.49
C THR A 653 27.24 -14.74 -28.40
N PHE A 654 27.85 -14.08 -27.41
CA PHE A 654 29.29 -14.14 -27.16
C PHE A 654 29.81 -15.58 -26.95
N LEU A 655 28.97 -16.50 -26.45
CA LEU A 655 29.37 -17.90 -26.27
C LEU A 655 29.73 -18.54 -27.60
N ARG A 656 28.97 -18.24 -28.66
CA ARG A 656 29.25 -18.70 -30.02
C ARG A 656 30.45 -17.95 -30.59
N ASP A 657 30.39 -16.63 -30.55
CA ASP A 657 31.36 -15.77 -31.27
C ASP A 657 32.79 -15.89 -30.70
N GLU A 658 32.91 -16.15 -29.40
CA GLU A 658 34.19 -16.41 -28.72
C GLU A 658 34.58 -17.91 -28.70
N GLY A 659 33.80 -18.78 -29.34
CA GLY A 659 34.08 -20.22 -29.42
C GLY A 659 33.97 -20.98 -28.09
N ARG A 660 33.19 -20.47 -27.13
CA ARG A 660 32.97 -21.06 -25.80
C ARG A 660 31.98 -22.22 -25.82
N ILE A 661 31.12 -22.28 -26.84
CA ILE A 661 30.24 -23.42 -27.13
C ILE A 661 30.46 -23.91 -28.56
N GLN A 662 30.09 -25.15 -28.81
CA GLN A 662 30.07 -25.76 -30.14
C GLN A 662 28.65 -26.27 -30.42
N PRO A 663 28.21 -26.34 -31.68
CA PRO A 663 26.89 -26.87 -31.97
C PRO A 663 26.76 -28.33 -31.50
N GLU A 664 25.64 -28.69 -30.90
CA GLU A 664 25.36 -30.06 -30.50
C GLU A 664 24.79 -30.85 -31.69
N SER A 665 25.07 -32.15 -31.75
CA SER A 665 24.35 -33.05 -32.67
C SER A 665 22.99 -33.44 -32.08
N PRO A 666 22.01 -33.83 -32.92
CA PRO A 666 20.74 -34.36 -32.45
C PRO A 666 20.93 -35.51 -31.46
N SER A 667 20.11 -35.51 -30.41
CA SER A 667 20.10 -36.63 -29.46
C SER A 667 19.43 -37.87 -30.08
N GLN A 668 19.64 -39.04 -29.47
CA GLN A 668 18.96 -40.29 -29.88
C GLN A 668 17.42 -40.23 -29.76
N PHE A 669 16.88 -39.27 -29.02
CA PHE A 669 15.44 -39.07 -28.83
C PHE A 669 14.84 -38.05 -29.81
N SER A 670 15.71 -37.34 -30.54
CA SER A 670 15.32 -36.34 -31.53
C SER A 670 14.74 -37.01 -32.78
N LYS A 671 13.81 -36.30 -33.43
CA LYS A 671 13.36 -36.64 -34.79
C LYS A 671 14.49 -36.61 -35.82
N PHE A 672 15.58 -35.89 -35.54
CA PHE A 672 16.75 -35.78 -36.39
C PHE A 672 17.88 -36.74 -35.97
N SER A 673 17.58 -37.76 -35.15
CA SER A 673 18.58 -38.72 -34.65
C SER A 673 19.37 -39.46 -35.74
N GLU A 674 18.80 -39.61 -36.94
CA GLU A 674 19.47 -40.20 -38.11
C GLU A 674 20.18 -39.18 -39.02
N GLU A 675 20.11 -37.88 -38.68
CA GLU A 675 20.63 -36.74 -39.47
C GLU A 675 21.68 -35.97 -38.64
N PRO A 676 22.89 -36.51 -38.41
CA PRO A 676 23.90 -35.93 -37.53
C PRO A 676 24.40 -34.53 -37.94
N GLU A 677 24.17 -34.16 -39.20
CA GLU A 677 24.43 -32.83 -39.77
C GLU A 677 23.46 -31.75 -39.30
N LYS A 678 22.25 -32.12 -38.84
CA LYS A 678 21.26 -31.18 -38.28
C LYS A 678 21.62 -30.75 -36.86
N ARG A 679 22.76 -30.10 -36.73
CA ARG A 679 23.25 -29.58 -35.44
C ARG A 679 22.44 -28.36 -35.01
N HIS A 680 22.53 -28.00 -33.73
CA HIS A 680 21.90 -26.82 -33.16
C HIS A 680 22.78 -26.17 -32.10
N TRP A 681 22.54 -24.90 -31.77
CA TRP A 681 23.19 -24.27 -30.63
C TRP A 681 22.40 -24.57 -29.36
N ALA A 682 23.10 -24.96 -28.30
CA ALA A 682 22.52 -25.09 -26.96
C ALA A 682 23.29 -24.19 -25.98
N VAL A 683 22.55 -23.33 -25.30
CA VAL A 683 23.08 -22.43 -24.28
C VAL A 683 22.64 -22.94 -22.92
N HIS A 684 23.63 -23.28 -22.08
CA HIS A 684 23.41 -23.76 -20.73
C HIS A 684 23.93 -22.76 -19.71
N PHE A 685 23.09 -22.39 -18.74
CA PHE A 685 23.44 -21.46 -17.67
C PHE A 685 22.59 -21.75 -16.42
N GLU A 686 22.90 -21.11 -15.31
CA GLU A 686 22.10 -21.20 -14.08
C GLU A 686 21.18 -19.99 -13.95
N LEU A 687 19.90 -20.26 -13.71
CA LEU A 687 18.96 -19.23 -13.27
C LEU A 687 18.86 -19.29 -11.75
N VAL A 688 19.24 -18.19 -11.11
CA VAL A 688 19.36 -18.12 -9.66
C VAL A 688 18.33 -17.14 -9.12
N MET A 689 17.49 -17.59 -8.19
CA MET A 689 16.56 -16.79 -7.41
C MET A 689 17.13 -16.58 -6.00
N ILE A 690 17.31 -15.32 -5.61
CA ILE A 690 17.92 -14.92 -4.35
C ILE A 690 16.92 -14.07 -3.59
N VAL A 691 16.50 -14.54 -2.43
CA VAL A 691 15.74 -13.76 -1.46
C VAL A 691 16.74 -13.08 -0.54
N GLU A 692 16.69 -11.75 -0.46
CA GLU A 692 17.50 -10.91 0.42
C GLU A 692 16.58 -9.92 1.16
N GLY A 693 16.28 -10.23 2.41
CA GLY A 693 15.29 -9.50 3.19
C GLY A 693 13.95 -9.45 2.47
N ARG A 694 13.48 -8.26 2.09
CA ARG A 694 12.19 -8.08 1.40
C ARG A 694 12.34 -7.98 -0.11
N ASN A 695 13.46 -8.44 -0.65
CA ASN A 695 13.74 -8.45 -2.08
C ASN A 695 13.86 -9.86 -2.60
N LEU A 696 13.44 -10.03 -3.86
CA LEU A 696 13.71 -11.20 -4.65
C LEU A 696 14.46 -10.76 -5.91
N GLN A 697 15.75 -11.07 -5.94
CA GLN A 697 16.61 -10.90 -7.10
C GLN A 697 16.61 -12.18 -7.91
N TYR A 698 16.71 -12.06 -9.23
CA TYR A 698 16.87 -13.20 -10.11
C TYR A 698 17.89 -12.91 -11.20
N GLN A 699 18.78 -13.87 -11.42
CA GLN A 699 20.00 -13.71 -12.21
C GLN A 699 20.18 -14.87 -13.18
N ALA A 700 20.59 -14.56 -14.41
CA ALA A 700 21.16 -15.53 -15.34
C ALA A 700 22.69 -15.55 -15.14
N ARG A 701 23.24 -16.65 -14.62
CA ARG A 701 24.66 -16.82 -14.29
C ARG A 701 25.33 -17.82 -15.23
N TRP A 702 26.44 -17.41 -15.83
CA TRP A 702 27.27 -18.25 -16.69
C TRP A 702 28.77 -18.07 -16.38
N PRO A 703 29.61 -19.11 -16.38
CA PRO A 703 29.29 -20.54 -16.52
C PRO A 703 28.42 -21.10 -15.38
N MET A 704 27.89 -22.31 -15.52
CA MET A 704 27.19 -22.99 -14.41
C MET A 704 28.19 -23.32 -13.29
N GLN A 705 27.74 -23.32 -12.03
CA GLN A 705 28.60 -23.58 -10.88
C GLN A 705 29.40 -24.88 -10.99
N LYS A 706 28.81 -25.92 -11.58
CA LYS A 706 29.45 -27.23 -11.81
C LYS A 706 30.60 -27.20 -12.83
N ASP A 707 30.66 -26.19 -13.69
CA ASP A 707 31.65 -26.06 -14.76
C ASP A 707 32.81 -25.11 -14.36
N LEU A 708 32.72 -24.48 -13.19
CA LEU A 708 33.74 -23.56 -12.68
C LEU A 708 34.94 -24.31 -12.08
N GLN A 709 36.14 -23.79 -12.31
CA GLN A 709 37.34 -24.23 -11.59
C GLN A 709 37.41 -23.60 -10.19
N ALA A 710 38.19 -24.21 -9.29
CA ALA A 710 38.36 -23.71 -7.93
C ALA A 710 38.85 -22.24 -7.93
N GLY A 711 38.10 -21.35 -7.27
CA GLY A 711 38.40 -19.91 -7.22
C GLY A 711 37.77 -19.07 -8.33
N GLN A 712 37.12 -19.68 -9.32
CA GLN A 712 36.31 -18.96 -10.30
C GLN A 712 34.90 -18.71 -9.75
N GLN A 713 34.32 -17.57 -10.12
CA GLN A 713 32.92 -17.24 -9.85
C GLN A 713 32.16 -17.09 -11.16
N PRO A 714 30.87 -17.47 -11.19
CA PRO A 714 30.06 -17.29 -12.38
C PRO A 714 29.79 -15.79 -12.60
N SER A 715 29.77 -15.39 -13.87
CA SER A 715 29.44 -14.01 -14.26
C SER A 715 27.93 -13.86 -14.46
N VAL A 716 27.36 -12.79 -13.90
CA VAL A 716 25.95 -12.44 -14.07
C VAL A 716 25.75 -11.80 -15.44
N GLN A 717 25.03 -12.51 -16.32
CA GLN A 717 24.77 -12.08 -17.71
C GLN A 717 23.55 -11.15 -17.79
N ALA A 718 22.56 -11.38 -16.94
CA ALA A 718 21.41 -10.51 -16.78
C ALA A 718 20.85 -10.67 -15.36
N GLN A 719 20.24 -9.60 -14.85
CA GLN A 719 19.60 -9.62 -13.54
C GLN A 719 18.45 -8.63 -13.47
N ALA A 720 17.49 -8.94 -12.62
CA ALA A 720 16.45 -8.03 -12.19
C ALA A 720 16.06 -8.34 -10.75
N GLN A 721 15.24 -7.47 -10.17
CA GLN A 721 14.79 -7.58 -8.80
C GLN A 721 13.35 -7.10 -8.70
N VAL A 722 12.60 -7.71 -7.78
CA VAL A 722 11.27 -7.26 -7.36
C VAL A 722 11.24 -7.16 -5.84
N CYS A 723 10.55 -6.16 -5.30
CA CYS A 723 10.24 -6.17 -3.88
C CYS A 723 9.15 -7.21 -3.62
N ILE A 724 9.29 -7.93 -2.52
CA ILE A 724 8.35 -8.96 -2.06
C ILE A 724 7.81 -8.64 -0.66
N ALA A 725 7.93 -7.39 -0.20
CA ALA A 725 7.46 -6.97 1.12
C ALA A 725 5.96 -7.25 1.30
N ALA A 726 5.14 -6.97 0.29
CA ALA A 726 3.71 -7.27 0.27
C ALA A 726 3.38 -8.77 0.21
N ALA A 727 4.36 -9.63 -0.11
CA ALA A 727 4.18 -11.07 -0.06
C ALA A 727 4.41 -11.64 1.35
N PHE A 728 4.87 -10.85 2.32
CA PHE A 728 4.90 -11.23 3.72
C PHE A 728 3.70 -10.63 4.46
N ARG A 729 3.38 -11.17 5.65
CA ARG A 729 2.44 -10.50 6.55
C ARG A 729 3.04 -9.13 6.93
N PRO A 730 2.25 -8.03 6.96
CA PRO A 730 2.75 -6.76 7.45
C PRO A 730 3.37 -6.89 8.85
N GLY A 731 4.43 -6.15 9.12
CA GLY A 731 5.18 -6.18 10.38
C GLY A 731 6.24 -7.29 10.48
N THR A 732 6.30 -8.25 9.53
CA THR A 732 7.30 -9.35 9.51
C THR A 732 8.72 -8.79 9.60
N ALA A 733 9.58 -9.42 10.40
CA ALA A 733 10.98 -9.02 10.67
C ALA A 733 11.88 -9.04 9.42
#